data_AF-A0AAN6F3F2-F1
#
_entry.id   AF-A0AAN6F3F2-F1
#
_cell.length_a   1.000
_cell.length_b   1.000
_cell.length_c   1.000
_cell.angle_alpha   90.00
_cell.angle_beta   90.00
_cell.angle_gamma   90.00
#
_symmetry.space_group_name_H-M   'P 1'
#
loop_
_entity.id
_entity.type
_entity.pdbx_description
1 polymer ?
#
loop_
_entity_poly.entity_id
_entity_poly.type
_entity_poly.pdbx_seq_one_letter_code
_entity_poly.pdbx_strand_id
1 'polypeptide(L)'
;MDDQQPRFIIGHHDPRRPIPVTVEAIQDAHAADYDMLTSPITTPQFQSRVLALLSSTLSTHTEEDITKTKNASPVTIPSLTPADTPLTPDESISQLIGVTSSWIDLSSPDPIIADVSRQVLKLELAYAAFCGITYALIPGPRLRGQGVSESGFAQYARAIQDALAQGPYMQLYIWLPMIDDSEDQTEEMGDLAPFARPEFLDQVDGETKRLDLFGSWEAWDMIRSICKYPSRLCVALSIPKLLPPVAIQSRWYSEPVRLLTFDAKVFSKNAKGYPVLSRAHQALISRFIRLRSAPWVLLCDVGPIPGQTTDGNGTNVSAPGSAGGFPTLAEAADTNSRPLKDPTPHLSYMRNLQTKQPVQTALDRFGAGYQDYLQTPLQPLTVNLESITYEVFEKDPIKYAWYERAIARALHDWIEQGKPTSNPDGRVVVAVVGAGRGPLVTRALKASEDVGVEIDMWALEKNPNAFVLLQRHNETTWNHRVNLVKSDMRTWRGPIRPANAHQHARRVFNVDGDGEDDNDVAKKNDGEPQSLSVQTTFTGSPSLDSTYLLATSQNPSATPTPYKIDILISELLGSFADNELSPECLDGVQHLLNPVHGISIPASYTAHITPIAAPKLHADIKHGMSSSNPNAAEIPYVVMLNAIDYLSTTPNSETSAASASTTASTNTGTPAPYSEAHTHSQVPQSESQSPASSSSPTPTPTPIIGTTWSFQHPNPSLPQASPSELSNSVPSITNAHNARTSTLTFPIPNRGTCHGIAGYFETVLYKGVELSTNPNTMDAKSEGMISWFPIYFPLKPDAGEQ
;
A
#
# COMPACT_ATOMS: atom_id res chain seq x y z
N MET A 1 11.00 -11.16 -16.58
CA MET A 1 10.84 -9.70 -16.71
C MET A 1 11.97 -9.10 -15.94
N ASP A 2 12.74 -8.19 -16.54
CA ASP A 2 13.94 -7.66 -15.89
C ASP A 2 13.57 -6.79 -14.68
N ASP A 3 14.34 -6.90 -13.59
CA ASP A 3 14.25 -6.04 -12.41
C ASP A 3 14.70 -4.61 -12.77
N GLN A 4 13.89 -3.89 -13.56
CA GLN A 4 14.10 -2.47 -13.80
C GLN A 4 13.85 -1.71 -12.51
N GLN A 5 14.94 -1.30 -11.85
CA GLN A 5 14.90 -0.33 -10.76
C GLN A 5 14.08 0.90 -11.18
N PRO A 6 13.24 1.47 -10.29
CA PRO A 6 12.37 2.59 -10.64
C PRO A 6 13.21 3.77 -11.14
N ARG A 7 13.03 4.12 -12.42
CA ARG A 7 13.68 5.28 -13.03
C ARG A 7 13.16 6.55 -12.34
N PHE A 8 14.07 7.37 -11.82
CA PHE A 8 13.71 8.71 -11.38
C PHE A 8 13.49 9.58 -12.62
N ILE A 9 12.43 10.36 -12.61
CA ILE A 9 12.20 11.42 -13.59
C ILE A 9 12.59 12.71 -12.89
N ILE A 10 13.63 13.39 -13.38
CA ILE A 10 14.28 14.51 -12.71
C ILE A 10 14.22 15.76 -13.59
N GLY A 11 13.50 16.77 -13.10
CA GLY A 11 13.42 18.09 -13.72
C GLY A 11 14.39 19.11 -13.12
N HIS A 12 14.58 20.20 -13.86
CA HIS A 12 15.30 21.38 -13.40
C HIS A 12 14.37 22.59 -13.27
N HIS A 13 14.47 23.30 -12.15
CA HIS A 13 13.79 24.57 -11.88
C HIS A 13 14.78 25.67 -11.49
N ASP A 14 14.66 26.80 -12.19
CA ASP A 14 15.36 28.05 -11.90
C ASP A 14 14.30 29.15 -11.74
N PRO A 15 14.09 29.69 -10.53
CA PRO A 15 13.09 30.73 -10.29
C PRO A 15 13.48 32.08 -10.91
N ARG A 16 14.76 32.30 -11.22
CA ARG A 16 15.30 33.57 -11.73
C ARG A 16 15.64 33.54 -13.21
N ARG A 17 15.17 32.52 -13.94
CA ARG A 17 15.47 32.30 -15.36
C ARG A 17 15.12 33.54 -16.19
N PRO A 18 16.10 34.24 -16.79
CA PRO A 18 15.88 35.57 -17.37
C PRO A 18 15.30 35.55 -18.80
N ILE A 19 15.20 34.37 -19.42
CA ILE A 19 14.89 34.18 -20.85
C ILE A 19 13.87 33.03 -20.99
N PRO A 20 12.93 33.08 -21.96
CA PRO A 20 12.12 31.94 -22.38
C PRO A 20 12.90 30.62 -22.47
N VAL A 21 12.29 29.49 -22.09
CA VAL A 21 12.89 28.18 -22.33
C VAL A 21 12.79 27.86 -23.83
N THR A 22 13.93 27.85 -24.53
CA THR A 22 13.98 27.52 -25.96
C THR A 22 14.18 26.03 -26.21
N VAL A 23 14.03 25.61 -27.47
CA VAL A 23 14.29 24.22 -27.89
C VAL A 23 15.76 23.83 -27.62
N GLU A 24 16.70 24.75 -27.81
CA GLU A 24 18.13 24.54 -27.51
C GLU A 24 18.35 24.35 -26.00
N ALA A 25 17.71 25.15 -25.15
CA ALA A 25 17.80 24.99 -23.69
C ALA A 25 17.28 23.63 -23.20
N ILE A 26 16.30 23.05 -23.90
CA ILE A 26 15.82 21.67 -23.67
C ILE A 26 16.85 20.64 -24.16
N GLN A 27 17.45 20.84 -25.34
CA GLN A 27 18.49 19.94 -25.85
C GLN A 27 19.72 19.91 -24.92
N ASP A 28 20.16 21.06 -24.43
CA ASP A 28 21.23 21.17 -23.42
C ASP A 28 20.83 20.48 -22.11
N ALA A 29 19.56 20.58 -21.68
CA ALA A 29 19.06 19.87 -20.50
C ALA A 29 19.11 18.35 -20.64
N HIS A 30 18.68 17.79 -21.79
CA HIS A 30 18.77 16.35 -22.08
C HIS A 30 20.22 15.88 -22.22
N ALA A 31 21.09 16.70 -22.83
CA ALA A 31 22.52 16.42 -22.90
C ALA A 31 23.17 16.40 -21.51
N ALA A 32 22.62 17.16 -20.55
CA ALA A 32 22.99 17.15 -19.14
C ALA A 32 22.27 16.08 -18.29
N ASP A 33 21.44 15.21 -18.90
CA ASP A 33 20.65 14.13 -18.27
C ASP A 33 19.47 14.58 -17.38
N TYR A 34 18.88 15.76 -17.64
CA TYR A 34 17.56 16.15 -17.11
C TYR A 34 16.43 15.61 -18.00
N ASP A 35 15.31 15.20 -17.39
CA ASP A 35 14.14 14.66 -18.11
C ASP A 35 13.11 15.75 -18.51
N MET A 36 13.09 16.91 -17.85
CA MET A 36 12.09 17.98 -18.04
C MET A 36 12.57 19.34 -17.49
N LEU A 37 11.93 20.43 -17.93
CA LEU A 37 12.19 21.79 -17.43
C LEU A 37 10.92 22.48 -16.94
N THR A 38 11.06 23.46 -16.06
CA THR A 38 9.99 24.43 -15.76
C THR A 38 10.12 25.68 -16.63
N SER A 39 9.01 26.23 -17.11
CA SER A 39 8.95 27.59 -17.68
C SER A 39 7.87 28.41 -16.96
N PRO A 40 8.11 29.68 -16.62
CA PRO A 40 7.03 30.57 -16.21
C PRO A 40 6.03 30.75 -17.36
N ILE A 41 4.74 30.84 -17.03
CA ILE A 41 3.67 31.01 -18.02
C ILE A 41 3.59 32.47 -18.51
N THR A 42 3.99 33.44 -17.68
CA THR A 42 4.02 34.87 -18.01
C THR A 42 5.37 35.51 -17.72
N THR A 43 5.60 36.71 -18.24
CA THR A 43 6.84 37.49 -18.08
C THR A 43 6.72 38.54 -16.97
N PRO A 44 7.84 39.04 -16.42
CA PRO A 44 7.83 40.20 -15.50
C PRO A 44 7.20 41.48 -16.11
N GLN A 45 7.12 41.56 -17.45
CA GLN A 45 6.39 42.63 -18.14
C GLN A 45 4.88 42.54 -17.91
N PHE A 46 4.31 41.33 -17.85
CA PHE A 46 2.90 41.12 -17.52
C PHE A 46 2.59 41.53 -16.06
N GLN A 47 3.44 41.12 -15.11
CA GLN A 47 3.36 41.55 -13.72
C GLN A 47 3.36 43.10 -13.63
N SER A 48 4.32 43.75 -14.29
CA SER A 48 4.43 45.21 -14.33
C SER A 48 3.16 45.88 -14.90
N ARG A 49 2.56 45.27 -15.95
CA ARG A 49 1.30 45.74 -16.56
C ARG A 49 0.10 45.61 -15.62
N VAL A 50 0.02 44.52 -14.86
CA VAL A 50 -1.05 44.30 -13.86
C VAL A 50 -0.90 45.24 -12.67
N LEU A 51 0.32 45.41 -12.13
CA LEU A 51 0.61 46.32 -11.02
C LEU A 51 0.29 47.79 -11.37
N ALA A 52 0.64 48.23 -12.57
CA ALA A 52 0.31 49.59 -13.04
C ALA A 52 -1.21 49.81 -13.15
N LEU A 53 -1.95 48.83 -13.69
CA LEU A 53 -3.41 48.89 -13.79
C LEU A 53 -4.08 48.93 -12.41
N LEU A 54 -3.67 48.05 -11.49
CA LEU A 54 -4.17 48.02 -10.12
C LEU A 54 -3.91 49.34 -9.39
N SER A 55 -2.66 49.83 -9.42
CA SER A 55 -2.27 51.09 -8.78
C SER A 55 -3.06 52.29 -9.31
N SER A 56 -3.26 52.36 -10.63
CA SER A 56 -4.07 53.42 -11.25
C SER A 56 -5.55 53.37 -10.82
N THR A 57 -6.10 52.17 -10.62
CA THR A 57 -7.52 52.00 -10.21
C THR A 57 -7.72 52.32 -8.74
N LEU A 58 -6.81 51.87 -7.86
CA LEU A 58 -6.85 52.18 -6.42
C LEU A 58 -6.65 53.68 -6.16
N SER A 59 -5.72 54.33 -6.86
CA SER A 59 -5.45 55.77 -6.70
C SER A 59 -6.60 56.69 -7.16
N THR A 60 -7.53 56.21 -7.99
CA THR A 60 -8.64 57.00 -8.52
C THR A 60 -9.94 56.92 -7.71
N HIS A 61 -10.01 56.02 -6.71
CA HIS A 61 -11.22 55.73 -5.94
C HIS A 61 -10.93 55.62 -4.43
N THR A 62 -10.26 56.62 -3.86
CA THR A 62 -9.76 56.57 -2.47
C THR A 62 -10.83 56.80 -1.38
N GLU A 63 -12.05 57.23 -1.73
CA GLU A 63 -13.10 57.59 -0.75
C GLU A 63 -14.39 56.75 -0.85
N GLU A 64 -14.55 55.91 -1.88
CA GLU A 64 -15.72 55.03 -2.05
C GLU A 64 -15.30 53.57 -2.23
N ASP A 65 -15.92 52.66 -1.46
CA ASP A 65 -15.67 51.23 -1.60
C ASP A 65 -16.31 50.69 -2.91
N ILE A 66 -15.46 50.61 -3.94
CA ILE A 66 -15.81 50.23 -5.31
C ILE A 66 -16.59 48.91 -5.39
N THR A 67 -16.39 48.01 -4.41
CA THR A 67 -17.07 46.71 -4.33
C THR A 67 -18.56 46.81 -4.00
N LYS A 68 -19.03 47.97 -3.50
CA LYS A 68 -20.45 48.24 -3.19
C LYS A 68 -21.19 48.96 -4.32
N THR A 69 -20.49 49.60 -5.26
CA THR A 69 -21.10 50.46 -6.29
C THR A 69 -21.15 49.84 -7.70
N LYS A 70 -20.42 48.74 -7.95
CA LYS A 70 -20.42 48.03 -9.24
C LYS A 70 -20.82 46.56 -9.09
N ASN A 71 -21.78 46.11 -9.89
CA ASN A 71 -22.19 44.70 -9.99
C ASN A 71 -21.20 43.82 -10.80
N ALA A 72 -19.97 44.28 -11.03
CA ALA A 72 -18.97 43.63 -11.88
C ALA A 72 -17.55 43.90 -11.33
N SER A 73 -16.59 43.03 -11.67
CA SER A 73 -15.19 43.15 -11.26
C SER A 73 -14.66 44.58 -11.41
N PRO A 74 -14.15 45.22 -10.33
CA PRO A 74 -13.78 46.64 -10.36
C PRO A 74 -12.50 46.90 -11.18
N VAL A 75 -11.66 45.88 -11.32
CA VAL A 75 -10.47 45.84 -12.17
C VAL A 75 -10.64 44.66 -13.14
N THR A 76 -10.43 44.88 -14.44
CA THR A 76 -10.47 43.81 -15.46
C THR A 76 -9.10 43.69 -16.12
N ILE A 77 -8.45 42.53 -16.00
CA ILE A 77 -7.13 42.29 -16.57
C ILE A 77 -7.25 42.02 -18.09
N PRO A 78 -6.60 42.82 -18.97
CA PRO A 78 -6.63 42.58 -20.40
C PRO A 78 -5.90 41.29 -20.78
N SER A 79 -6.36 40.63 -21.84
CA SER A 79 -5.77 39.41 -22.41
C SER A 79 -4.25 39.50 -22.60
N LEU A 80 -3.58 38.34 -22.56
CA LEU A 80 -2.15 38.25 -22.83
C LEU A 80 -1.81 38.71 -24.26
N THR A 81 -0.67 39.39 -24.39
CA THR A 81 -0.03 39.75 -25.65
C THR A 81 1.28 38.95 -25.80
N PRO A 82 1.92 38.92 -26.99
CA PRO A 82 3.19 38.19 -27.18
C PRO A 82 4.36 38.66 -26.30
N ALA A 83 4.25 39.83 -25.64
CA ALA A 83 5.26 40.31 -24.69
C ALA A 83 4.98 39.85 -23.24
N ASP A 84 3.75 39.42 -22.95
CA ASP A 84 3.31 39.01 -21.61
C ASP A 84 3.61 37.53 -21.31
N THR A 85 3.97 36.73 -22.31
CA THR A 85 4.19 35.28 -22.16
C THR A 85 5.37 34.78 -23.01
N PRO A 86 6.24 33.91 -22.46
CA PRO A 86 7.32 33.27 -23.22
C PRO A 86 6.84 32.02 -23.99
N LEU A 87 5.64 31.50 -23.69
CA LEU A 87 5.16 30.23 -24.22
C LEU A 87 4.66 30.39 -25.67
N THR A 88 4.95 29.40 -26.50
CA THR A 88 4.43 29.27 -27.87
C THR A 88 4.04 27.80 -28.10
N PRO A 89 2.95 27.49 -28.81
CA PRO A 89 2.60 26.10 -29.12
C PRO A 89 3.62 25.48 -30.09
N ASP A 90 4.49 24.62 -29.57
CA ASP A 90 5.52 23.90 -30.33
C ASP A 90 5.79 22.49 -29.74
N GLU A 91 6.76 21.76 -30.31
CA GLU A 91 7.12 20.41 -29.86
C GLU A 91 7.73 20.37 -28.44
N SER A 92 8.27 21.51 -27.98
CA SER A 92 8.97 21.66 -26.71
C SER A 92 8.03 21.61 -25.49
N ILE A 93 6.80 22.10 -25.67
CA ILE A 93 5.75 22.18 -24.62
C ILE A 93 5.51 20.83 -23.92
N SER A 94 5.65 19.72 -24.64
CA SER A 94 5.47 18.36 -24.10
C SER A 94 6.45 17.99 -22.98
N GLN A 95 7.54 18.75 -22.83
CA GLN A 95 8.65 18.53 -21.90
C GLN A 95 8.74 19.64 -20.82
N LEU A 96 7.75 20.54 -20.81
CA LEU A 96 7.68 21.68 -19.90
C LEU A 96 6.59 21.52 -18.83
N ILE A 97 6.93 21.88 -17.59
CA ILE A 97 5.98 22.20 -16.53
C ILE A 97 5.77 23.71 -16.54
N GLY A 98 4.53 24.15 -16.75
CA GLY A 98 4.17 25.57 -16.68
C GLY A 98 4.08 26.03 -15.24
N VAL A 99 4.80 27.08 -14.86
CA VAL A 99 4.75 27.67 -13.51
C VAL A 99 3.90 28.94 -13.55
N THR A 100 2.85 29.01 -12.71
CA THR A 100 2.03 30.22 -12.59
C THR A 100 2.71 31.26 -11.72
N SER A 101 2.30 32.51 -11.86
CA SER A 101 2.82 33.65 -11.09
C SER A 101 2.77 33.43 -9.56
N SER A 102 3.90 33.69 -8.88
CA SER A 102 4.04 33.65 -7.40
C SER A 102 3.57 34.93 -6.69
N TRP A 103 3.51 36.04 -7.43
CA TRP A 103 3.20 37.37 -6.93
C TRP A 103 1.70 37.63 -6.69
N ILE A 104 0.83 36.67 -7.03
CA ILE A 104 -0.63 36.76 -6.79
C ILE A 104 -1.00 36.29 -5.38
N ASP A 105 -2.10 36.79 -4.82
CA ASP A 105 -2.65 36.35 -3.53
C ASP A 105 -4.14 35.97 -3.69
N LEU A 106 -4.38 34.70 -4.04
CA LEU A 106 -5.73 34.10 -4.17
C LEU A 106 -6.46 33.96 -2.82
N SER A 107 -5.71 34.08 -1.72
CA SER A 107 -6.16 34.02 -0.33
C SER A 107 -6.32 35.41 0.31
N SER A 108 -6.10 36.49 -0.44
CA SER A 108 -6.14 37.86 0.06
C SER A 108 -7.52 38.20 0.67
N PRO A 109 -7.57 38.79 1.88
CA PRO A 109 -8.83 39.24 2.47
C PRO A 109 -9.44 40.44 1.72
N ASP A 110 -8.65 41.22 0.98
CA ASP A 110 -9.19 42.26 0.07
C ASP A 110 -9.79 41.60 -1.19
N PRO A 111 -11.11 41.76 -1.45
CA PRO A 111 -11.77 41.15 -2.59
C PRO A 111 -11.21 41.60 -3.95
N ILE A 112 -10.66 42.82 -4.06
CA ILE A 112 -10.10 43.33 -5.31
C ILE A 112 -8.82 42.57 -5.66
N ILE A 113 -7.93 42.39 -4.69
CA ILE A 113 -6.67 41.66 -4.86
C ILE A 113 -6.94 40.19 -5.18
N ALA A 114 -7.89 39.56 -4.50
CA ALA A 114 -8.25 38.17 -4.76
C ALA A 114 -8.94 37.97 -6.12
N ASP A 115 -9.76 38.92 -6.59
CA ASP A 115 -10.36 38.88 -7.94
C ASP A 115 -9.32 39.09 -9.04
N VAL A 116 -8.42 40.08 -8.89
CA VAL A 116 -7.29 40.28 -9.81
C VAL A 116 -6.40 39.04 -9.87
N SER A 117 -6.08 38.44 -8.72
CA SER A 117 -5.30 37.20 -8.63
C SER A 117 -5.99 36.03 -9.35
N ARG A 118 -7.31 35.90 -9.21
CA ARG A 118 -8.12 34.89 -9.91
C ARG A 118 -8.15 35.12 -11.42
N GLN A 119 -8.27 36.37 -11.87
CA GLN A 119 -8.23 36.73 -13.28
C GLN A 119 -6.86 36.43 -13.91
N VAL A 120 -5.76 36.75 -13.20
CA VAL A 120 -4.40 36.40 -13.62
C VAL A 120 -4.24 34.89 -13.76
N LEU A 121 -4.51 34.12 -12.70
CA LEU A 121 -4.40 32.64 -12.75
C LEU A 121 -5.22 32.05 -13.90
N LYS A 122 -6.43 32.55 -14.13
CA LYS A 122 -7.29 32.11 -15.22
C LYS A 122 -6.70 32.40 -16.61
N LEU A 123 -6.11 33.57 -16.82
CA LEU A 123 -5.45 33.91 -18.08
C LEU A 123 -4.21 33.04 -18.32
N GLU A 124 -3.40 32.81 -17.28
CA GLU A 124 -2.23 31.93 -17.34
C GLU A 124 -2.62 30.50 -17.72
N LEU A 125 -3.53 29.88 -16.96
CA LEU A 125 -3.94 28.49 -17.19
C LEU A 125 -4.69 28.31 -18.52
N ALA A 126 -5.49 29.30 -18.95
CA ALA A 126 -6.14 29.25 -20.26
C ALA A 126 -5.12 29.30 -21.41
N TYR A 127 -4.06 30.11 -21.29
CA TYR A 127 -3.02 30.18 -22.32
C TYR A 127 -2.08 28.97 -22.30
N ALA A 128 -1.69 28.49 -21.12
CA ALA A 128 -0.93 27.24 -20.97
C ALA A 128 -1.68 26.04 -21.58
N ALA A 129 -3.00 25.94 -21.34
CA ALA A 129 -3.87 24.94 -21.94
C ALA A 129 -4.13 25.14 -23.45
N PHE A 130 -3.93 26.34 -23.99
CA PHE A 130 -3.90 26.58 -25.43
C PHE A 130 -2.57 26.12 -26.05
N CYS A 131 -1.44 26.34 -25.38
CA CYS A 131 -0.12 25.90 -25.85
C CYS A 131 0.08 24.38 -25.79
N GLY A 132 -0.65 23.66 -24.93
CA GLY A 132 -0.53 22.21 -24.77
C GLY A 132 0.12 21.75 -23.45
N ILE A 133 0.34 22.66 -22.49
CA ILE A 133 0.97 22.34 -21.20
C ILE A 133 0.10 21.32 -20.47
N THR A 134 0.69 20.16 -20.17
CA THR A 134 -0.01 19.07 -19.48
C THR A 134 0.04 19.18 -17.96
N TYR A 135 1.06 19.89 -17.42
CA TYR A 135 1.30 20.02 -15.99
C TYR A 135 1.51 21.49 -15.63
N ALA A 136 0.64 22.03 -14.78
CA ALA A 136 0.75 23.39 -14.26
C ALA A 136 1.07 23.37 -12.75
N LEU A 137 2.15 24.03 -12.36
CA LEU A 137 2.60 24.19 -10.98
C LEU A 137 2.07 25.52 -10.43
N ILE A 138 1.20 25.43 -9.42
CA ILE A 138 0.51 26.57 -8.81
C ILE A 138 1.04 26.76 -7.38
N PRO A 139 1.67 27.91 -7.04
CA PRO A 139 2.08 28.23 -5.67
C PRO A 139 0.92 28.11 -4.68
N GLY A 140 1.15 27.40 -3.57
CA GLY A 140 0.16 27.22 -2.51
C GLY A 140 -0.25 28.53 -1.80
N PRO A 141 -1.31 28.50 -0.98
CA PRO A 141 -1.73 29.66 -0.20
C PRO A 141 -0.63 30.10 0.77
N ARG A 142 -0.51 31.42 1.00
CA ARG A 142 0.43 31.98 1.97
C ARG A 142 -0.08 31.70 3.39
N LEU A 143 0.56 30.76 4.08
CA LEU A 143 0.21 30.35 5.44
C LEU A 143 0.73 31.41 6.41
N ARG A 144 -0.08 32.41 6.79
CA ARG A 144 0.38 33.56 7.60
C ARG A 144 0.61 33.24 9.09
N GLY A 145 0.99 32.00 9.43
CA GLY A 145 1.26 31.54 10.80
C GLY A 145 0.06 31.45 11.75
N GLN A 146 -1.15 31.81 11.30
CA GLN A 146 -2.39 31.85 12.09
C GLN A 146 -3.24 30.56 12.01
N GLY A 147 -2.65 29.46 11.54
CA GLY A 147 -3.36 28.20 11.26
C GLY A 147 -4.39 28.33 10.13
N VAL A 148 -5.30 27.35 10.02
CA VAL A 148 -6.39 27.36 9.01
C VAL A 148 -7.60 28.17 9.51
N SER A 149 -7.34 29.29 10.18
CA SER A 149 -8.37 30.19 10.67
C SER A 149 -8.85 31.11 9.55
N GLU A 150 -10.15 31.01 9.25
CA GLU A 150 -10.98 31.97 8.49
C GLU A 150 -10.74 32.16 6.97
N SER A 151 -11.86 32.54 6.32
CA SER A 151 -12.17 32.82 4.90
C SER A 151 -11.17 32.53 3.75
N GLY A 152 -9.91 32.93 3.83
CA GLY A 152 -8.96 32.98 2.71
C GLY A 152 -8.66 31.61 2.08
N PHE A 153 -8.57 30.54 2.87
CA PHE A 153 -8.33 29.19 2.35
C PHE A 153 -9.50 28.67 1.51
N ALA A 154 -10.75 28.96 1.93
CA ALA A 154 -11.93 28.60 1.16
C ALA A 154 -12.02 29.41 -0.15
N GLN A 155 -11.53 30.65 -0.16
CA GLN A 155 -11.44 31.49 -1.36
C GLN A 155 -10.38 30.99 -2.35
N TYR A 156 -9.20 30.59 -1.85
CA TYR A 156 -8.15 29.92 -2.62
C TYR A 156 -8.70 28.61 -3.22
N ALA A 157 -9.33 27.74 -2.42
CA ALA A 157 -9.89 26.48 -2.88
C ALA A 157 -10.97 26.66 -3.97
N ARG A 158 -11.83 27.69 -3.85
CA ARG A 158 -12.77 28.08 -4.92
C ARG A 158 -12.05 28.59 -6.17
N ALA A 159 -10.93 29.30 -6.04
CA ALA A 159 -10.14 29.70 -7.20
C ALA A 159 -9.49 28.49 -7.91
N ILE A 160 -9.05 27.48 -7.15
CA ILE A 160 -8.59 26.21 -7.72
C ILE A 160 -9.75 25.43 -8.38
N GLN A 161 -10.96 25.49 -7.83
CA GLN A 161 -12.15 24.90 -8.47
C GLN A 161 -12.48 25.56 -9.82
N ASP A 162 -12.40 26.90 -9.92
CA ASP A 162 -12.53 27.63 -11.19
C ASP A 162 -11.37 27.34 -12.15
N ALA A 163 -10.15 27.17 -11.62
CA ALA A 163 -8.95 26.82 -12.38
C ALA A 163 -9.05 25.41 -12.98
N LEU A 164 -9.64 24.44 -12.27
CA LEU A 164 -9.87 23.07 -12.78
C LEU A 164 -10.82 23.03 -13.98
N ALA A 165 -11.66 24.05 -14.19
CA ALA A 165 -12.46 24.20 -15.40
C ALA A 165 -11.64 24.68 -16.62
N GLN A 166 -10.43 25.21 -16.42
CA GLN A 166 -9.49 25.52 -17.51
C GLN A 166 -8.72 24.25 -17.89
N GLY A 167 -8.60 23.96 -19.19
CA GLY A 167 -7.84 22.82 -19.71
C GLY A 167 -8.28 21.45 -19.16
N PRO A 168 -9.30 20.79 -19.73
CA PRO A 168 -9.84 19.53 -19.20
C PRO A 168 -8.85 18.37 -19.06
N TYR A 169 -7.72 18.42 -19.79
CA TYR A 169 -6.63 17.43 -19.75
C TYR A 169 -5.48 17.81 -18.81
N MET A 170 -5.36 19.09 -18.42
CA MET A 170 -4.21 19.62 -17.68
C MET A 170 -4.30 19.20 -16.20
N GLN A 171 -3.17 18.77 -15.63
CA GLN A 171 -3.03 18.47 -14.21
C GLN A 171 -2.55 19.71 -13.46
N LEU A 172 -3.18 20.01 -12.32
CA LEU A 172 -2.85 21.15 -11.48
C LEU A 172 -2.12 20.65 -10.23
N TYR A 173 -0.86 21.05 -10.07
CA TYR A 173 0.00 20.65 -8.96
C TYR A 173 0.10 21.83 -8.00
N ILE A 174 -0.55 21.73 -6.84
CA ILE A 174 -0.46 22.76 -5.79
C ILE A 174 0.89 22.59 -5.09
N TRP A 175 1.74 23.61 -5.17
CA TRP A 175 3.09 23.61 -4.64
C TRP A 175 3.09 24.05 -3.18
N LEU A 176 3.28 23.08 -2.28
CA LEU A 176 3.19 23.28 -0.83
C LEU A 176 4.49 22.85 -0.16
N PRO A 177 4.94 23.56 0.88
CA PRO A 177 6.00 23.06 1.74
C PRO A 177 5.47 21.93 2.63
N MET A 178 6.34 20.99 3.01
CA MET A 178 5.95 19.88 3.90
C MET A 178 5.55 20.36 5.32
N ILE A 179 6.14 21.47 5.76
CA ILE A 179 5.84 22.22 6.98
C ILE A 179 5.84 23.70 6.58
N ASP A 180 4.94 24.51 7.14
CA ASP A 180 5.03 25.97 7.03
C ASP A 180 6.20 26.49 7.86
N ASP A 181 7.14 27.20 7.23
CA ASP A 181 8.20 27.92 7.94
C ASP A 181 8.12 29.41 7.57
N SER A 182 7.89 30.25 8.59
CA SER A 182 7.75 31.69 8.39
C SER A 182 9.06 32.39 8.01
N GLU A 183 10.21 31.71 8.09
CA GLU A 183 11.50 32.22 7.60
C GLU A 183 11.67 32.00 6.08
N ASP A 184 10.95 31.06 5.48
CA ASP A 184 10.99 30.77 4.03
C ASP A 184 10.01 31.65 3.22
N GLN A 185 9.16 32.45 3.87
CA GLN A 185 8.24 33.40 3.23
C GLN A 185 8.89 34.77 2.99
N THR A 186 9.77 34.86 1.99
CA THR A 186 10.29 36.15 1.51
C THR A 186 9.27 36.86 0.62
N GLU A 187 8.76 38.01 1.04
CA GLU A 187 7.97 38.89 0.17
C GLU A 187 8.87 39.44 -0.96
N GLU A 188 8.51 39.16 -2.21
CA GLU A 188 9.25 39.62 -3.36
C GLU A 188 8.74 40.99 -3.85
N MET A 189 9.64 41.79 -4.41
CA MET A 189 9.31 43.11 -4.96
C MET A 189 8.31 42.95 -6.12
N GLY A 190 7.07 43.40 -5.91
CA GLY A 190 5.98 43.30 -6.90
C GLY A 190 4.90 42.26 -6.56
N ASP A 191 4.92 41.69 -5.35
CA ASP A 191 3.79 40.96 -4.76
C ASP A 191 2.51 41.82 -4.70
N LEU A 192 1.33 41.19 -4.84
CA LEU A 192 0.03 41.85 -4.64
C LEU A 192 -0.37 41.96 -3.17
N ALA A 193 0.13 41.10 -2.28
CA ALA A 193 -0.28 41.08 -0.87
C ALA A 193 -0.09 42.44 -0.14
N PRO A 194 0.99 43.21 -0.36
CA PRO A 194 1.16 44.56 0.20
C PRO A 194 0.17 45.62 -0.32
N PHE A 195 -0.58 45.35 -1.39
CA PHE A 195 -1.59 46.27 -1.94
C PHE A 195 -2.99 46.06 -1.33
N ALA A 196 -3.19 45.08 -0.44
CA ALA A 196 -4.44 44.90 0.27
C ALA A 196 -4.77 46.12 1.13
N ARG A 197 -6.01 46.65 1.02
CA ARG A 197 -6.42 47.85 1.76
C ARG A 197 -6.42 47.58 3.28
N PRO A 198 -5.99 48.54 4.12
CA PRO A 198 -5.93 48.36 5.58
C PRO A 198 -7.24 47.98 6.25
N GLU A 199 -8.39 48.29 5.63
CA GLU A 199 -9.73 47.94 6.10
C GLU A 199 -10.09 46.44 5.98
N PHE A 200 -9.29 45.66 5.22
CA PHE A 200 -9.39 44.19 5.10
C PHE A 200 -8.21 43.47 5.77
N LEU A 201 -7.29 44.19 6.40
CA LEU A 201 -6.21 43.58 7.18
C LEU A 201 -6.63 43.50 8.64
N ASP A 202 -6.69 42.30 9.18
CA ASP A 202 -6.97 42.10 10.60
C ASP A 202 -5.95 42.84 11.46
N GLN A 203 -6.42 43.38 12.58
CA GLN A 203 -5.52 43.98 13.56
C GLN A 203 -4.67 42.87 14.17
N VAL A 204 -3.40 42.80 13.77
CA VAL A 204 -2.46 41.76 14.20
C VAL A 204 -2.11 41.97 15.67
N ASP A 205 -2.97 41.46 16.56
CA ASP A 205 -2.61 41.22 17.94
C ASP A 205 -1.37 40.32 17.99
N GLY A 206 -0.43 40.65 18.88
CA GLY A 206 0.92 40.10 18.91
C GLY A 206 1.02 38.66 19.42
N GLU A 207 0.28 37.73 18.81
CA GLU A 207 0.38 36.31 19.12
C GLU A 207 1.75 35.74 18.72
N THR A 208 2.26 34.86 19.57
CA THR A 208 3.58 34.27 19.40
C THR A 208 3.57 33.33 18.19
N LYS A 209 4.38 33.61 17.15
CA LYS A 209 4.56 32.73 15.98
C LYS A 209 4.85 31.29 16.43
N ARG A 210 3.82 30.43 16.43
CA ARG A 210 3.94 29.02 16.79
C ARG A 210 3.95 28.22 15.51
N LEU A 211 5.01 27.42 15.32
CA LEU A 211 5.13 26.51 14.18
C LEU A 211 3.95 25.52 14.16
N ASP A 212 3.00 25.67 13.23
CA ASP A 212 1.95 24.66 13.01
C ASP A 212 2.47 23.59 12.05
N LEU A 213 2.90 22.48 12.63
CA LEU A 213 3.43 21.32 11.92
C LEU A 213 2.44 20.65 10.95
N PHE A 214 1.13 20.92 11.06
CA PHE A 214 0.10 20.35 10.18
C PHE A 214 -0.57 21.39 9.28
N GLY A 215 -0.33 22.69 9.46
CA GLY A 215 -1.04 23.77 8.75
C GLY A 215 -0.99 23.64 7.22
N SER A 216 0.16 23.26 6.64
CA SER A 216 0.29 23.04 5.19
C SER A 216 -0.52 21.83 4.69
N TRP A 217 -0.63 20.77 5.51
CA TRP A 217 -1.44 19.60 5.18
C TRP A 217 -2.94 19.87 5.36
N GLU A 218 -3.34 20.62 6.37
CA GLU A 218 -4.74 21.02 6.57
C GLU A 218 -5.24 21.98 5.48
N ALA A 219 -4.39 22.91 5.03
CA ALA A 219 -4.68 23.74 3.87
C ALA A 219 -4.90 22.89 2.62
N TRP A 220 -4.07 21.86 2.40
CA TRP A 220 -4.29 20.88 1.33
C TRP A 220 -5.60 20.10 1.51
N ASP A 221 -5.87 19.56 2.70
CA ASP A 221 -7.10 18.82 3.02
C ASP A 221 -8.35 19.66 2.69
N MET A 222 -8.37 20.93 3.10
CA MET A 222 -9.45 21.87 2.76
C MET A 222 -9.57 22.11 1.25
N ILE A 223 -8.45 22.33 0.54
CA ILE A 223 -8.44 22.52 -0.92
C ILE A 223 -9.02 21.29 -1.62
N ARG A 224 -8.52 20.08 -1.34
CA ARG A 224 -9.01 18.86 -2.01
C ARG A 224 -10.46 18.54 -1.65
N SER A 225 -10.89 18.82 -0.41
CA SER A 225 -12.27 18.57 0.03
C SER A 225 -13.27 19.53 -0.65
N ILE A 226 -12.97 20.84 -0.73
CA ILE A 226 -13.82 21.82 -1.45
C ILE A 226 -13.85 21.52 -2.96
N CYS A 227 -12.72 21.14 -3.56
CA CYS A 227 -12.67 20.70 -4.96
C CYS A 227 -13.32 19.32 -5.20
N LYS A 228 -13.81 18.65 -4.15
CA LYS A 228 -14.41 17.31 -4.14
C LYS A 228 -13.49 16.20 -4.69
N TYR A 229 -12.20 16.20 -4.35
CA TYR A 229 -11.20 15.16 -4.67
C TYR A 229 -11.05 14.83 -6.18
N PRO A 230 -10.77 15.80 -7.07
CA PRO A 230 -10.67 15.53 -8.50
C PRO A 230 -9.29 14.94 -8.87
N SER A 231 -9.27 13.91 -9.71
CA SER A 231 -8.06 13.13 -10.05
C SER A 231 -6.94 13.91 -10.76
N ARG A 232 -7.23 15.11 -11.28
CA ARG A 232 -6.25 16.03 -11.92
C ARG A 232 -5.61 17.02 -10.93
N LEU A 233 -6.10 17.10 -9.69
CA LEU A 233 -5.54 17.96 -8.66
C LEU A 233 -4.58 17.15 -7.79
N CYS A 234 -3.32 17.56 -7.74
CA CYS A 234 -2.24 16.83 -7.08
C CYS A 234 -1.35 17.80 -6.30
N VAL A 235 -0.41 17.25 -5.54
CA VAL A 235 0.54 18.02 -4.72
C VAL A 235 1.94 17.98 -5.36
N ALA A 236 2.58 19.15 -5.42
CA ALA A 236 4.02 19.27 -5.50
C ALA A 236 4.55 19.61 -4.11
N LEU A 237 5.35 18.73 -3.52
CA LEU A 237 5.76 18.81 -2.13
C LEU A 237 7.20 19.31 -2.02
N SER A 238 7.40 20.49 -1.43
CA SER A 238 8.73 21.02 -1.16
C SER A 238 9.32 20.40 0.10
N ILE A 239 10.50 19.81 -0.07
CA ILE A 239 11.17 19.02 0.97
C ILE A 239 12.09 19.95 1.79
N PRO A 240 11.82 20.13 3.09
CA PRO A 240 12.62 21.03 3.93
C PRO A 240 13.99 20.42 4.23
N LYS A 241 14.97 21.30 4.49
CA LYS A 241 16.35 20.90 4.88
C LYS A 241 16.40 20.01 6.13
N LEU A 242 15.47 20.21 7.05
CA LEU A 242 15.24 19.36 8.22
C LEU A 242 13.86 18.72 8.08
N LEU A 243 13.79 17.40 7.97
CA LEU A 243 12.52 16.69 7.82
C LEU A 243 11.68 16.74 9.11
N PRO A 244 10.35 16.86 9.00
CA PRO A 244 9.44 16.77 10.14
C PRO A 244 9.45 15.38 10.81
N PRO A 245 8.84 15.26 12.00
CA PRO A 245 8.42 13.96 12.55
C PRO A 245 7.69 13.07 11.54
N VAL A 246 7.89 11.75 11.65
CA VAL A 246 7.37 10.74 10.71
C VAL A 246 5.85 10.80 10.52
N ALA A 247 5.09 11.26 11.52
CA ALA A 247 3.65 11.44 11.40
C ALA A 247 3.25 12.36 10.23
N ILE A 248 3.93 13.50 10.06
CA ILE A 248 3.63 14.46 8.98
C ILE A 248 4.10 13.91 7.63
N GLN A 249 5.26 13.23 7.60
CA GLN A 249 5.74 12.53 6.40
C GLN A 249 4.74 11.45 5.94
N SER A 250 4.12 10.73 6.87
CA SER A 250 3.11 9.72 6.55
C SER A 250 1.78 10.33 6.08
N ARG A 251 1.34 11.47 6.63
CA ARG A 251 0.17 12.19 6.10
C ARG A 251 0.36 12.50 4.63
N TRP A 252 1.46 13.18 4.27
CA TRP A 252 1.81 13.50 2.89
C TRP A 252 2.03 12.27 1.99
N TYR A 253 2.46 11.13 2.55
CA TYR A 253 2.60 9.88 1.80
C TYR A 253 1.26 9.27 1.35
N SER A 254 0.16 9.56 2.06
CA SER A 254 -1.18 9.13 1.66
C SER A 254 -1.85 10.05 0.62
N GLU A 255 -1.35 11.28 0.47
CA GLU A 255 -1.86 12.28 -0.46
C GLU A 255 -1.36 12.06 -1.90
N PRO A 256 -2.05 12.60 -2.93
CA PRO A 256 -1.64 12.49 -4.34
C PRO A 256 -0.43 13.41 -4.67
N VAL A 257 0.70 13.16 -4.02
CA VAL A 257 1.98 13.83 -4.30
C VAL A 257 2.54 13.30 -5.62
N ARG A 258 2.73 14.19 -6.60
CA ARG A 258 3.23 13.85 -7.95
C ARG A 258 4.57 14.48 -8.28
N LEU A 259 5.05 15.41 -7.45
CA LEU A 259 6.34 16.07 -7.59
C LEU A 259 6.95 16.27 -6.20
N LEU A 260 8.23 15.97 -6.03
CA LEU A 260 9.04 16.29 -4.84
C LEU A 260 10.07 17.34 -5.23
N THR A 261 10.03 18.53 -4.62
CA THR A 261 10.95 19.62 -4.97
C THR A 261 12.08 19.73 -3.94
N PHE A 262 13.31 19.69 -4.41
CA PHE A 262 14.53 19.76 -3.59
C PHE A 262 15.33 21.00 -3.97
N ASP A 263 15.34 21.98 -3.09
CA ASP A 263 16.20 23.16 -3.20
C ASP A 263 17.67 22.82 -2.91
N ALA A 264 18.61 23.55 -3.53
CA ALA A 264 20.04 23.42 -3.27
C ALA A 264 20.39 23.48 -1.77
N LYS A 265 19.66 24.27 -0.96
CA LYS A 265 19.85 24.42 0.49
C LYS A 265 19.59 23.14 1.30
N VAL A 266 18.86 22.17 0.72
CA VAL A 266 18.55 20.86 1.33
C VAL A 266 19.77 19.93 1.30
N PHE A 267 20.66 20.09 0.31
CA PHE A 267 21.83 19.24 0.15
C PHE A 267 22.97 19.68 1.09
N SER A 268 23.62 18.71 1.73
CA SER A 268 24.82 18.93 2.54
C SER A 268 26.06 18.55 1.73
N LYS A 269 27.18 19.26 1.90
CA LYS A 269 28.44 18.89 1.23
C LYS A 269 29.13 17.75 1.99
N ASN A 270 29.58 16.72 1.27
CA ASN A 270 30.41 15.65 1.83
C ASN A 270 31.89 16.09 1.97
N ALA A 271 32.74 15.21 2.51
CA ALA A 271 34.18 15.50 2.71
C ALA A 271 34.98 15.77 1.41
N LYS A 272 34.40 15.52 0.23
CA LYS A 272 34.96 15.84 -1.09
C LYS A 272 34.30 17.07 -1.73
N GLY A 273 33.41 17.77 -1.02
CA GLY A 273 32.69 18.95 -1.49
C GLY A 273 31.40 18.67 -2.29
N TYR A 274 31.10 17.40 -2.62
CA TYR A 274 29.92 17.04 -3.42
C TYR A 274 28.63 17.09 -2.58
N PRO A 275 27.49 17.52 -3.17
CA PRO A 275 26.19 17.53 -2.50
C PRO A 275 25.70 16.11 -2.24
N VAL A 276 25.15 15.89 -1.05
CA VAL A 276 24.51 14.64 -0.61
C VAL A 276 23.29 14.94 0.25
N LEU A 277 22.28 14.07 0.19
CA LEU A 277 21.12 14.10 1.08
C LEU A 277 21.37 13.25 2.33
N SER A 278 20.77 13.62 3.45
CA SER A 278 20.88 12.81 4.69
C SER A 278 20.18 11.44 4.55
N ARG A 279 20.51 10.47 5.41
CA ARG A 279 19.88 9.14 5.39
C ARG A 279 18.35 9.20 5.52
N ALA A 280 17.81 10.14 6.27
CA ALA A 280 16.38 10.34 6.42
C ALA A 280 15.71 10.77 5.10
N HIS A 281 16.33 11.68 4.34
CA HIS A 281 15.88 12.06 3.00
C HIS A 281 15.98 10.91 2.00
N GLN A 282 17.06 10.12 2.06
CA GLN A 282 17.21 8.94 1.21
C GLN A 282 16.11 7.90 1.49
N ALA A 283 15.76 7.67 2.77
CA ALA A 283 14.66 6.79 3.17
C ALA A 283 13.30 7.34 2.73
N LEU A 284 13.06 8.65 2.87
CA LEU A 284 11.85 9.33 2.39
C LEU A 284 11.66 9.14 0.88
N ILE A 285 12.69 9.41 0.07
CA ILE A 285 12.66 9.20 -1.39
C ILE A 285 12.38 7.72 -1.71
N SER A 286 13.06 6.80 -1.03
CA SER A 286 12.90 5.35 -1.23
C SER A 286 11.48 4.86 -0.87
N ARG A 287 10.80 5.54 0.06
CA ARG A 287 9.39 5.31 0.39
C ARG A 287 8.48 5.86 -0.71
N PHE A 288 8.62 7.14 -1.08
CA PHE A 288 7.76 7.78 -2.11
C PHE A 288 7.89 7.13 -3.50
N ILE A 289 9.07 6.65 -3.90
CA ILE A 289 9.26 6.01 -5.21
C ILE A 289 8.59 4.63 -5.33
N ARG A 290 8.12 4.05 -4.21
CA ARG A 290 7.33 2.81 -4.15
C ARG A 290 5.82 3.04 -4.30
N LEU A 291 5.37 4.29 -4.36
CA LEU A 291 3.98 4.61 -4.72
C LEU A 291 3.69 4.15 -6.15
N ARG A 292 2.46 3.69 -6.40
CA ARG A 292 2.01 3.27 -7.75
C ARG A 292 2.22 4.35 -8.81
N SER A 293 1.98 5.60 -8.41
CA SER A 293 2.27 6.80 -9.18
C SER A 293 3.43 7.53 -8.53
N ALA A 294 4.64 6.96 -8.63
CA ALA A 294 5.85 7.56 -8.07
C ALA A 294 5.96 9.04 -8.48
N PRO A 295 6.26 9.95 -7.53
CA PRO A 295 6.42 11.35 -7.84
C PRO A 295 7.72 11.59 -8.62
N TRP A 296 7.70 12.59 -9.48
CA TRP A 296 8.89 13.10 -10.13
C TRP A 296 9.73 13.93 -9.13
N VAL A 297 11.00 14.14 -9.44
CA VAL A 297 11.90 15.00 -8.65
C VAL A 297 12.09 16.31 -9.41
N LEU A 298 11.98 17.45 -8.72
CA LEU A 298 12.37 18.74 -9.27
C LEU A 298 13.55 19.28 -8.46
N LEU A 299 14.67 19.58 -9.13
CA LEU A 299 15.82 20.22 -8.52
C LEU A 299 15.71 21.74 -8.68
N CYS A 300 15.63 22.48 -7.57
CA CYS A 300 15.41 23.93 -7.53
C CYS A 300 16.69 24.69 -7.15
N ASP A 301 16.98 25.79 -7.83
CA ASP A 301 18.13 26.69 -7.59
C ASP A 301 19.50 25.97 -7.55
N VAL A 302 19.63 24.84 -8.26
CA VAL A 302 20.86 24.00 -8.27
C VAL A 302 21.98 24.53 -9.19
N GLY A 303 21.85 25.75 -9.70
CA GLY A 303 22.74 26.38 -10.69
C GLY A 303 22.23 26.25 -12.13
N PRO A 304 22.84 26.94 -13.11
CA PRO A 304 22.43 26.89 -14.51
C PRO A 304 22.73 25.52 -15.16
N ILE A 305 22.00 25.23 -16.24
CA ILE A 305 22.22 24.03 -17.06
C ILE A 305 23.49 24.21 -17.91
N PRO A 306 24.40 23.23 -17.98
CA PRO A 306 25.59 23.34 -18.82
C PRO A 306 25.21 23.25 -20.31
N GLY A 307 25.55 24.27 -21.08
CA GLY A 307 25.14 24.40 -22.48
C GLY A 307 25.91 25.48 -23.25
N GLN A 308 25.63 25.64 -24.55
CA GLN A 308 26.23 26.71 -25.37
C GLN A 308 25.40 28.01 -25.35
N THR A 309 24.63 28.25 -24.29
CA THR A 309 23.86 29.50 -24.14
C THR A 309 24.80 30.68 -23.91
N THR A 310 25.04 31.44 -24.98
CA THR A 310 25.60 32.79 -24.89
C THR A 310 24.61 33.70 -24.15
N ASP A 311 25.02 34.28 -23.03
CA ASP A 311 24.33 35.44 -22.48
C ASP A 311 24.25 36.55 -23.55
N GLY A 312 23.16 37.34 -23.54
CA GLY A 312 22.94 38.41 -24.52
C GLY A 312 23.98 39.56 -24.46
N ASN A 313 24.78 39.61 -23.40
CA ASN A 313 26.09 40.27 -23.40
C ASN A 313 27.13 39.23 -23.81
N GLY A 314 27.90 39.50 -24.87
CA GLY A 314 28.88 38.57 -25.49
C GLY A 314 30.09 38.18 -24.64
N THR A 315 29.85 37.67 -23.44
CA THR A 315 30.79 37.02 -22.54
C THR A 315 30.41 35.55 -22.44
N ASN A 316 31.13 34.69 -23.19
CA ASN A 316 31.05 33.25 -22.97
C ASN A 316 31.35 32.97 -21.50
N VAL A 317 30.43 32.33 -20.78
CA VAL A 317 30.73 31.64 -19.50
C VAL A 317 31.59 30.42 -19.83
N SER A 318 32.83 30.71 -20.19
CA SER A 318 33.87 29.72 -20.47
C SER A 318 34.18 29.00 -19.17
N ALA A 319 34.35 27.67 -19.24
CA ALA A 319 34.80 26.90 -18.10
C ALA A 319 36.03 27.56 -17.42
N PRO A 320 36.14 27.56 -16.09
CA PRO A 320 37.19 28.27 -15.36
C PRO A 320 38.57 27.67 -15.66
N GLY A 321 39.22 28.16 -16.72
CA GLY A 321 40.38 27.47 -17.29
C GLY A 321 40.98 28.06 -18.57
N SER A 322 40.81 29.35 -18.89
CA SER A 322 41.67 30.07 -19.88
C SER A 322 41.51 31.60 -19.87
N ALA A 323 41.98 32.25 -18.79
CA ALA A 323 42.36 33.68 -18.83
C ALA A 323 43.44 33.94 -17.78
N GLY A 324 44.58 34.53 -18.17
CA GLY A 324 45.76 34.72 -17.31
C GLY A 324 45.65 35.88 -16.32
N GLY A 325 44.62 35.89 -15.47
CA GLY A 325 44.52 36.79 -14.33
C GLY A 325 45.09 36.12 -13.06
N PHE A 326 45.98 36.81 -12.34
CA PHE A 326 46.31 36.40 -10.98
C PHE A 326 45.07 36.60 -10.09
N PRO A 327 44.66 35.62 -9.27
CA PRO A 327 43.52 35.79 -8.38
C PRO A 327 43.80 36.90 -7.37
N THR A 328 42.77 37.66 -7.05
CA THR A 328 42.83 38.70 -6.02
C THR A 328 43.07 38.06 -4.64
N LEU A 329 43.58 38.86 -3.69
CA LEU A 329 43.80 38.40 -2.31
C LEU A 329 42.51 37.95 -1.60
N ALA A 330 41.33 38.36 -2.09
CA ALA A 330 40.04 37.87 -1.61
C ALA A 330 39.72 36.47 -2.16
N GLU A 331 39.90 36.24 -3.46
CA GLU A 331 39.70 34.92 -4.10
C GLU A 331 40.71 33.87 -3.61
N ALA A 332 41.93 34.29 -3.29
CA ALA A 332 42.96 33.41 -2.72
C ALA A 332 42.70 33.03 -1.24
N ALA A 333 41.88 33.78 -0.52
CA ALA A 333 41.53 33.50 0.87
C ALA A 333 40.38 32.48 1.01
N ASP A 334 39.56 32.30 -0.04
CA ASP A 334 38.40 31.41 0.00
C ASP A 334 38.76 29.96 -0.36
N THR A 335 39.59 29.32 0.47
CA THR A 335 40.14 27.97 0.21
C THR A 335 39.10 26.83 0.18
N ASN A 336 37.81 27.13 0.35
CA ASN A 336 36.71 26.16 0.36
C ASN A 336 36.03 25.95 -1.01
N SER A 337 36.35 26.77 -2.03
CA SER A 337 35.64 26.81 -3.31
C SER A 337 36.47 26.31 -4.51
N ARG A 338 37.12 25.15 -4.39
CA ARG A 338 37.56 24.42 -5.60
C ARG A 338 36.31 24.06 -6.43
N PRO A 339 36.20 24.49 -7.71
CA PRO A 339 35.04 24.12 -8.53
C PRO A 339 34.99 22.60 -8.68
N LEU A 340 33.80 22.03 -8.48
CA LEU A 340 33.57 20.61 -8.68
C LEU A 340 33.80 20.28 -10.17
N LYS A 341 34.45 19.15 -10.45
CA LYS A 341 34.71 18.69 -11.83
C LYS A 341 33.42 18.31 -12.58
N ASP A 342 32.38 18.00 -11.81
CA ASP A 342 31.05 17.64 -12.28
C ASP A 342 30.20 18.91 -12.42
N PRO A 343 29.66 19.22 -13.62
CA PRO A 343 28.90 20.44 -13.84
C PRO A 343 27.43 20.34 -13.37
N THR A 344 26.89 19.14 -13.10
CA THR A 344 25.53 18.93 -12.57
C THR A 344 25.53 18.07 -11.30
N PRO A 345 26.29 18.45 -10.25
CA PRO A 345 26.62 17.56 -9.14
C PRO A 345 25.41 17.10 -8.31
N HIS A 346 24.33 17.89 -8.27
CA HIS A 346 23.07 17.53 -7.62
C HIS A 346 22.33 16.42 -8.40
N LEU A 347 22.27 16.53 -9.73
CA LEU A 347 21.65 15.54 -10.61
C LEU A 347 22.45 14.23 -10.58
N SER A 348 23.77 14.30 -10.74
CA SER A 348 24.68 13.15 -10.63
C SER A 348 24.50 12.40 -9.31
N TYR A 349 24.33 13.12 -8.19
CA TYR A 349 24.03 12.50 -6.90
C TYR A 349 22.68 11.75 -6.92
N MET A 350 21.62 12.35 -7.46
CA MET A 350 20.28 11.75 -7.54
C MET A 350 20.23 10.54 -8.48
N ARG A 351 20.92 10.58 -9.63
CA ARG A 351 21.08 9.42 -10.52
C ARG A 351 21.85 8.28 -9.84
N ASN A 352 22.91 8.59 -9.10
CA ASN A 352 23.58 7.61 -8.25
C ASN A 352 22.67 7.06 -7.13
N LEU A 353 21.75 7.86 -6.56
CA LEU A 353 20.77 7.40 -5.57
C LEU A 353 19.71 6.46 -6.20
N GLN A 354 19.33 6.69 -7.45
CA GLN A 354 18.46 5.79 -8.23
C GLN A 354 19.07 4.39 -8.35
N THR A 355 20.37 4.27 -8.66
CA THR A 355 21.04 2.95 -8.76
C THR A 355 21.11 2.19 -7.44
N LYS A 356 20.89 2.88 -6.32
CA LYS A 356 21.03 2.39 -4.93
C LYS A 356 19.68 2.18 -4.24
N GLN A 357 18.58 2.14 -5.00
CA GLN A 357 17.27 1.88 -4.42
C GLN A 357 17.17 0.46 -3.83
N PRO A 358 16.54 0.28 -2.65
CA PRO A 358 16.40 -1.04 -2.04
C PRO A 358 15.54 -1.98 -2.90
N VAL A 359 15.94 -3.26 -2.96
CA VAL A 359 15.21 -4.31 -3.68
C VAL A 359 13.76 -4.41 -3.19
N GLN A 360 12.85 -4.70 -4.11
CA GLN A 360 11.43 -4.91 -3.82
C GLN A 360 11.21 -6.24 -3.07
N THR A 361 10.32 -6.24 -2.08
CA THR A 361 9.93 -7.46 -1.35
C THR A 361 9.19 -8.45 -2.27
N ALA A 362 8.90 -9.65 -1.78
CA ALA A 362 8.05 -10.60 -2.51
C ALA A 362 6.63 -10.02 -2.71
N LEU A 363 6.07 -9.39 -1.67
CA LEU A 363 4.75 -8.76 -1.71
C LEU A 363 4.71 -7.54 -2.65
N ASP A 364 5.75 -6.69 -2.64
CA ASP A 364 5.88 -5.54 -3.58
C ASP A 364 5.83 -6.00 -5.05
N ARG A 365 6.56 -7.09 -5.38
CA ARG A 365 6.65 -7.64 -6.74
C ARG A 365 5.37 -8.34 -7.16
N PHE A 366 4.75 -9.12 -6.28
CA PHE A 366 3.48 -9.79 -6.56
C PHE A 366 2.32 -8.80 -6.71
N GLY A 367 2.27 -7.78 -5.85
CA GLY A 367 1.24 -6.75 -5.85
C GLY A 367 1.45 -5.63 -6.87
N ALA A 368 2.49 -5.69 -7.71
CA ALA A 368 2.75 -4.71 -8.76
C ALA A 368 1.52 -4.54 -9.69
N GLY A 369 0.96 -3.32 -9.71
CA GLY A 369 -0.27 -2.97 -10.42
C GLY A 369 -1.55 -3.04 -9.57
N TYR A 370 -1.53 -3.78 -8.46
CA TYR A 370 -2.63 -3.92 -7.50
C TYR A 370 -2.58 -2.89 -6.37
N GLN A 371 -1.49 -2.13 -6.22
CA GLN A 371 -1.39 -1.02 -5.26
C GLN A 371 -2.60 -0.07 -5.40
N ASP A 372 -3.29 0.16 -4.30
CA ASP A 372 -4.48 1.02 -4.20
C ASP A 372 -5.56 0.70 -5.27
N TYR A 373 -5.68 -0.57 -5.68
CA TYR A 373 -6.70 -1.05 -6.61
C TYR A 373 -7.85 -1.73 -5.86
N LEU A 374 -9.06 -1.18 -5.98
CA LEU A 374 -10.28 -1.67 -5.32
C LEU A 374 -10.79 -2.92 -6.03
N GLN A 375 -10.79 -4.07 -5.33
CA GLN A 375 -11.33 -5.33 -5.82
C GLN A 375 -12.50 -5.77 -4.94
N THR A 376 -13.57 -6.29 -5.53
CA THR A 376 -14.65 -6.94 -4.76
C THR A 376 -14.10 -8.20 -4.08
N PRO A 377 -14.33 -8.42 -2.78
CA PRO A 377 -13.95 -9.66 -2.11
C PRO A 377 -14.55 -10.87 -2.82
N LEU A 378 -13.79 -11.97 -2.86
CA LEU A 378 -14.28 -13.21 -3.45
C LEU A 378 -15.42 -13.79 -2.61
N GLN A 379 -16.27 -14.59 -3.25
CA GLN A 379 -17.39 -15.28 -2.60
C GLN A 379 -17.44 -16.74 -3.07
N PRO A 380 -16.45 -17.59 -2.72
CA PRO A 380 -16.32 -18.93 -3.29
C PRO A 380 -17.48 -19.86 -2.95
N LEU A 381 -18.21 -19.59 -1.86
CA LEU A 381 -19.42 -20.34 -1.52
C LEU A 381 -20.53 -20.15 -2.57
N THR A 382 -20.74 -18.91 -3.01
CA THR A 382 -21.80 -18.51 -3.95
C THR A 382 -21.38 -18.67 -5.41
N VAL A 383 -20.12 -18.37 -5.74
CA VAL A 383 -19.60 -18.35 -7.11
C VAL A 383 -18.53 -19.42 -7.28
N ASN A 384 -18.60 -20.19 -8.37
CA ASN A 384 -17.55 -21.14 -8.73
C ASN A 384 -16.34 -20.39 -9.31
N LEU A 385 -15.22 -20.40 -8.60
CA LEU A 385 -13.98 -19.73 -9.02
C LEU A 385 -13.42 -20.31 -10.34
N GLU A 386 -12.76 -19.43 -11.10
CA GLU A 386 -12.06 -19.76 -12.34
C GLU A 386 -10.67 -20.35 -12.07
N SER A 387 -10.09 -21.04 -13.06
CA SER A 387 -8.77 -21.67 -12.92
C SER A 387 -7.66 -20.67 -12.59
N ILE A 388 -7.72 -19.46 -13.16
CA ILE A 388 -6.72 -18.42 -12.92
C ILE A 388 -6.73 -17.93 -11.46
N THR A 389 -7.90 -17.89 -10.81
CA THR A 389 -8.03 -17.50 -9.40
C THR A 389 -7.30 -18.50 -8.49
N TYR A 390 -7.48 -19.80 -8.72
CA TYR A 390 -6.74 -20.84 -8.00
C TYR A 390 -5.22 -20.77 -8.28
N GLU A 391 -4.81 -20.45 -9.52
CA GLU A 391 -3.39 -20.30 -9.85
C GLU A 391 -2.74 -19.13 -9.10
N VAL A 392 -3.47 -18.04 -8.87
CA VAL A 392 -3.00 -16.92 -8.04
C VAL A 392 -2.84 -17.35 -6.58
N PHE A 393 -3.79 -18.13 -6.03
CA PHE A 393 -3.65 -18.68 -4.67
C PHE A 393 -2.46 -19.64 -4.54
N GLU A 394 -2.23 -20.48 -5.53
CA GLU A 394 -1.17 -21.50 -5.54
C GLU A 394 0.24 -20.94 -5.73
N LYS A 395 0.37 -19.65 -6.08
CA LYS A 395 1.68 -18.95 -6.17
C LYS A 395 2.27 -18.60 -4.81
N ASP A 396 1.52 -18.70 -3.72
CA ASP A 396 2.03 -18.48 -2.36
C ASP A 396 2.64 -19.77 -1.76
N PRO A 397 3.98 -19.88 -1.65
CA PRO A 397 4.60 -21.06 -1.06
C PRO A 397 4.47 -21.13 0.46
N ILE A 398 4.33 -19.96 1.12
CA ILE A 398 4.31 -19.81 2.58
C ILE A 398 3.01 -20.40 3.13
N LYS A 399 1.86 -20.01 2.56
CA LYS A 399 0.55 -20.53 2.96
C LYS A 399 0.53 -22.07 3.04
N TYR A 400 0.87 -22.74 1.93
CA TYR A 400 0.79 -24.21 1.88
C TYR A 400 1.87 -24.91 2.70
N ALA A 401 3.05 -24.31 2.88
CA ALA A 401 4.09 -24.84 3.78
C ALA A 401 3.67 -24.76 5.27
N TRP A 402 2.94 -23.72 5.65
CA TRP A 402 2.39 -23.58 7.01
C TRP A 402 1.24 -24.57 7.26
N TYR A 403 0.36 -24.77 6.29
CA TYR A 403 -0.64 -25.84 6.38
C TYR A 403 0.02 -27.23 6.48
N GLU A 404 1.04 -27.54 5.66
CA GLU A 404 1.81 -28.79 5.76
C GLU A 404 2.42 -28.98 7.16
N ARG A 405 3.03 -27.93 7.72
CA ARG A 405 3.59 -27.94 9.08
C ARG A 405 2.52 -28.14 10.16
N ALA A 406 1.35 -27.52 10.03
CA ALA A 406 0.23 -27.69 10.96
C ALA A 406 -0.31 -29.12 10.94
N ILE A 407 -0.46 -29.71 9.76
CA ILE A 407 -0.92 -31.09 9.56
C ILE A 407 0.11 -32.07 10.11
N ALA A 408 1.40 -31.91 9.75
CA ALA A 408 2.48 -32.75 10.26
C ALA A 408 2.55 -32.72 11.80
N ARG A 409 2.40 -31.52 12.41
CA ARG A 409 2.35 -31.39 13.87
C ARG A 409 1.13 -32.09 14.48
N ALA A 410 -0.05 -31.97 13.87
CA ALA A 410 -1.26 -32.64 14.35
C ALA A 410 -1.16 -34.18 14.27
N LEU A 411 -0.47 -34.71 13.24
CA LEU A 411 -0.18 -36.14 13.09
C LEU A 411 0.91 -36.62 14.08
N HIS A 412 1.95 -35.83 14.34
CA HIS A 412 2.96 -36.14 15.37
C HIS A 412 2.32 -36.20 16.77
N ASP A 413 1.50 -35.18 17.10
CA ASP A 413 0.64 -35.14 18.29
C ASP A 413 -0.32 -36.35 18.38
N TRP A 414 -0.58 -37.07 17.28
CA TRP A 414 -1.42 -38.28 17.25
C TRP A 414 -0.67 -39.51 17.76
N ILE A 415 0.57 -39.72 17.28
CA ILE A 415 1.45 -40.79 17.76
C ILE A 415 1.85 -40.52 19.22
N GLU A 416 2.37 -39.33 19.51
CA GLU A 416 2.96 -38.97 20.80
C GLU A 416 1.96 -39.09 21.97
N GLN A 417 0.69 -38.78 21.72
CA GLN A 417 -0.39 -38.87 22.72
C GLN A 417 -1.18 -40.19 22.64
N GLY A 418 -0.83 -41.11 21.72
CA GLY A 418 -1.51 -42.39 21.54
C GLY A 418 -3.00 -42.25 21.24
N LYS A 419 -3.38 -41.27 20.41
CA LYS A 419 -4.79 -40.97 20.14
C LYS A 419 -5.47 -42.09 19.35
N PRO A 420 -6.71 -42.46 19.70
CA PRO A 420 -7.47 -43.43 18.91
C PRO A 420 -7.81 -42.86 17.52
N THR A 421 -8.03 -43.75 16.56
CA THR A 421 -8.48 -43.40 15.19
C THR A 421 -9.96 -43.68 15.03
N SER A 422 -10.64 -42.89 14.20
CA SER A 422 -12.04 -43.10 13.87
C SER A 422 -12.22 -44.16 12.78
N ASN A 423 -11.19 -44.48 11.98
CA ASN A 423 -11.24 -45.60 11.05
C ASN A 423 -10.97 -46.94 11.78
N PRO A 424 -11.84 -47.96 11.61
CA PRO A 424 -11.60 -49.30 12.14
C PRO A 424 -10.38 -50.05 11.57
N ASP A 425 -9.74 -49.54 10.52
CA ASP A 425 -8.47 -50.08 9.99
C ASP A 425 -7.22 -49.55 10.72
N GLY A 426 -7.37 -48.57 11.62
CA GLY A 426 -6.26 -47.97 12.37
C GLY A 426 -5.64 -46.72 11.74
N ARG A 427 -6.10 -46.27 10.57
CA ARG A 427 -5.62 -45.04 9.91
C ARG A 427 -6.35 -43.79 10.43
N VAL A 428 -5.65 -42.66 10.49
CA VAL A 428 -6.24 -41.38 10.90
C VAL A 428 -7.12 -40.84 9.77
N VAL A 429 -8.38 -40.51 10.05
CA VAL A 429 -9.33 -40.04 9.02
C VAL A 429 -9.14 -38.54 8.78
N VAL A 430 -8.59 -38.19 7.61
CA VAL A 430 -8.29 -36.81 7.24
C VAL A 430 -9.23 -36.35 6.12
N ALA A 431 -9.93 -35.22 6.32
CA ALA A 431 -10.83 -34.66 5.31
C ALA A 431 -10.45 -33.21 4.98
N VAL A 432 -10.11 -32.95 3.71
CA VAL A 432 -9.94 -31.60 3.16
C VAL A 432 -11.29 -31.14 2.59
N VAL A 433 -11.87 -30.06 3.15
CA VAL A 433 -13.16 -29.50 2.72
C VAL A 433 -12.96 -28.15 2.04
N GLY A 434 -13.45 -28.03 0.79
CA GLY A 434 -13.05 -26.94 -0.11
C GLY A 434 -11.68 -27.20 -0.72
N ALA A 435 -11.48 -28.39 -1.29
CA ALA A 435 -10.18 -28.85 -1.77
C ALA A 435 -9.64 -28.06 -2.98
N GLY A 436 -10.47 -27.31 -3.70
CA GLY A 436 -10.08 -26.54 -4.88
C GLY A 436 -9.44 -27.43 -5.94
N ARG A 437 -8.24 -27.08 -6.39
CA ARG A 437 -7.44 -27.89 -7.33
C ARG A 437 -6.60 -28.98 -6.64
N GLY A 438 -6.67 -29.12 -5.31
CA GLY A 438 -5.99 -30.16 -4.53
C GLY A 438 -4.61 -29.84 -3.92
N PRO A 439 -4.14 -28.58 -3.76
CA PRO A 439 -2.83 -28.35 -3.14
C PRO A 439 -2.79 -28.85 -1.69
N LEU A 440 -3.83 -28.59 -0.89
CA LEU A 440 -3.90 -29.05 0.51
C LEU A 440 -4.00 -30.57 0.64
N VAL A 441 -4.67 -31.25 -0.30
CA VAL A 441 -4.71 -32.72 -0.35
C VAL A 441 -3.30 -33.29 -0.55
N THR A 442 -2.54 -32.69 -1.47
CA THR A 442 -1.14 -33.07 -1.75
C THR A 442 -0.24 -32.80 -0.53
N ARG A 443 -0.40 -31.63 0.12
CA ARG A 443 0.34 -31.28 1.34
C ARG A 443 0.03 -32.20 2.52
N ALA A 444 -1.23 -32.61 2.67
CA ALA A 444 -1.65 -33.51 3.73
C ALA A 444 -1.16 -34.96 3.52
N LEU A 445 -1.14 -35.45 2.27
CA LEU A 445 -0.51 -36.73 1.92
C LEU A 445 1.01 -36.69 2.22
N LYS A 446 1.70 -35.62 1.81
CA LYS A 446 3.14 -35.45 2.09
C LYS A 446 3.42 -35.38 3.59
N ALA A 447 2.65 -34.62 4.36
CA ALA A 447 2.80 -34.55 5.82
C ALA A 447 2.57 -35.90 6.52
N SER A 448 1.68 -36.74 5.97
CA SER A 448 1.47 -38.12 6.43
C SER A 448 2.68 -39.02 6.15
N GLU A 449 3.25 -38.94 4.94
CA GLU A 449 4.45 -39.68 4.55
C GLU A 449 5.70 -39.23 5.34
N ASP A 450 5.89 -37.91 5.53
CA ASP A 450 7.02 -37.33 6.26
C ASP A 450 7.01 -37.67 7.77
N VAL A 451 5.83 -37.82 8.38
CA VAL A 451 5.68 -38.16 9.82
C VAL A 451 5.53 -39.68 10.06
N GLY A 452 5.18 -40.45 9.02
CA GLY A 452 4.97 -41.89 9.12
C GLY A 452 3.62 -42.30 9.73
N VAL A 453 2.60 -41.43 9.65
CA VAL A 453 1.22 -41.77 10.07
C VAL A 453 0.39 -42.11 8.84
N GLU A 454 -0.12 -43.33 8.74
CA GLU A 454 -1.06 -43.68 7.68
C GLU A 454 -2.41 -42.97 7.87
N ILE A 455 -2.91 -42.37 6.78
CA ILE A 455 -4.17 -41.64 6.77
C ILE A 455 -5.18 -42.26 5.80
N ASP A 456 -6.46 -42.06 6.10
CA ASP A 456 -7.56 -42.27 5.17
C ASP A 456 -8.03 -40.90 4.66
N MET A 457 -7.64 -40.55 3.43
CA MET A 457 -7.80 -39.21 2.89
C MET A 457 -9.15 -39.03 2.18
N TRP A 458 -9.85 -37.96 2.51
CA TRP A 458 -11.08 -37.50 1.86
C TRP A 458 -10.88 -36.08 1.33
N ALA A 459 -11.35 -35.81 0.11
CA ALA A 459 -11.31 -34.48 -0.49
C ALA A 459 -12.71 -34.09 -1.02
N LEU A 460 -13.24 -33.00 -0.46
CA LEU A 460 -14.55 -32.45 -0.80
C LEU A 460 -14.41 -31.17 -1.63
N GLU A 461 -15.12 -31.11 -2.74
CA GLU A 461 -15.24 -29.90 -3.55
C GLU A 461 -16.65 -29.79 -4.18
N LYS A 462 -17.26 -28.60 -4.12
CA LYS A 462 -18.57 -28.34 -4.72
C LYS A 462 -18.45 -27.87 -6.18
N ASN A 463 -17.38 -27.15 -6.50
CA ASN A 463 -17.13 -26.57 -7.82
C ASN A 463 -16.89 -27.71 -8.83
N PRO A 464 -17.81 -27.93 -9.79
CA PRO A 464 -17.74 -29.07 -10.70
C PRO A 464 -16.49 -29.04 -11.58
N ASN A 465 -15.94 -27.85 -11.86
CA ASN A 465 -14.79 -27.68 -12.74
C ASN A 465 -13.49 -28.05 -12.01
N ALA A 466 -13.35 -27.62 -10.76
CA ALA A 466 -12.21 -27.97 -9.90
C ALA A 466 -12.22 -29.49 -9.57
N PHE A 467 -13.40 -30.07 -9.34
CA PHE A 467 -13.56 -31.50 -9.08
C PHE A 467 -13.01 -32.40 -10.21
N VAL A 468 -13.16 -32.02 -11.48
CA VAL A 468 -12.59 -32.77 -12.62
C VAL A 468 -11.05 -32.84 -12.54
N LEU A 469 -10.40 -31.79 -12.03
CA LEU A 469 -8.96 -31.79 -11.82
C LEU A 469 -8.56 -32.66 -10.62
N LEU A 470 -9.35 -32.68 -9.54
CA LEU A 470 -9.15 -33.60 -8.42
C LEU A 470 -9.24 -35.07 -8.86
N GLN A 471 -10.18 -35.42 -9.74
CA GLN A 471 -10.28 -36.76 -10.34
C GLN A 471 -9.00 -37.15 -11.07
N ARG A 472 -8.49 -36.26 -11.93
CA ARG A 472 -7.22 -36.46 -12.64
C ARG A 472 -6.03 -36.57 -11.70
N HIS A 473 -5.94 -35.74 -10.65
CA HIS A 473 -4.87 -35.86 -9.66
C HIS A 473 -4.93 -37.18 -8.88
N ASN A 474 -6.13 -37.68 -8.57
CA ASN A 474 -6.27 -38.97 -7.91
C ASN A 474 -5.79 -40.12 -8.80
N GLU A 475 -6.11 -40.08 -10.09
CA GLU A 475 -5.62 -41.05 -11.10
C GLU A 475 -4.10 -40.97 -11.32
N THR A 476 -3.53 -39.78 -11.49
CA THR A 476 -2.14 -39.62 -11.98
C THR A 476 -1.09 -39.33 -10.91
N THR A 477 -1.51 -38.79 -9.76
CA THR A 477 -0.59 -38.21 -8.75
C THR A 477 -0.77 -38.88 -7.38
N TRP A 478 -2.00 -39.13 -6.95
CA TRP A 478 -2.30 -39.70 -5.63
C TRP A 478 -2.52 -41.22 -5.66
N ASN A 479 -2.40 -41.87 -6.82
CA ASN A 479 -2.49 -43.32 -7.02
C ASN A 479 -3.78 -43.95 -6.45
N HIS A 480 -4.92 -43.30 -6.70
CA HIS A 480 -6.24 -43.66 -6.18
C HIS A 480 -6.37 -43.73 -4.65
N ARG A 481 -5.41 -43.15 -3.89
CA ARG A 481 -5.43 -43.15 -2.41
C ARG A 481 -6.41 -42.16 -1.78
N VAL A 482 -7.08 -41.31 -2.57
CA VAL A 482 -7.98 -40.26 -2.06
C VAL A 482 -9.44 -40.56 -2.39
N ASN A 483 -10.30 -40.49 -1.37
CA ASN A 483 -11.75 -40.57 -1.53
C ASN A 483 -12.30 -39.20 -1.97
N LEU A 484 -12.76 -39.09 -3.22
CA LEU A 484 -13.26 -37.83 -3.79
C LEU A 484 -14.77 -37.69 -3.62
N VAL A 485 -15.23 -36.54 -3.11
CA VAL A 485 -16.64 -36.25 -2.87
C VAL A 485 -17.03 -34.92 -3.52
N LYS A 486 -17.88 -34.98 -4.55
CA LYS A 486 -18.45 -33.79 -5.20
C LYS A 486 -19.70 -33.33 -4.43
N SER A 487 -19.54 -32.49 -3.43
CA SER A 487 -20.64 -32.00 -2.58
C SER A 487 -20.32 -30.66 -1.94
N ASP A 488 -21.36 -29.92 -1.56
CA ASP A 488 -21.27 -28.93 -0.51
C ASP A 488 -21.00 -29.66 0.83
N MET A 489 -20.02 -29.19 1.62
CA MET A 489 -19.64 -29.85 2.87
C MET A 489 -20.77 -29.86 3.91
N ARG A 490 -21.68 -28.88 3.85
CA ARG A 490 -22.84 -28.74 4.74
C ARG A 490 -23.94 -29.78 4.45
N THR A 491 -23.89 -30.44 3.28
CA THR A 491 -24.83 -31.49 2.89
C THR A 491 -24.21 -32.89 2.90
N TRP A 492 -22.90 -33.01 3.09
CA TRP A 492 -22.21 -34.30 3.19
C TRP A 492 -22.74 -35.12 4.39
N ARG A 493 -22.64 -36.45 4.28
CA ARG A 493 -23.11 -37.42 5.29
C ARG A 493 -21.98 -38.16 6.00
N GLY A 494 -20.73 -37.77 5.73
CA GLY A 494 -19.53 -38.37 6.31
C GLY A 494 -18.88 -39.44 5.44
N PRO A 495 -17.70 -39.89 5.87
CA PRO A 495 -16.98 -40.97 5.22
C PRO A 495 -17.70 -42.31 5.50
N ILE A 496 -17.74 -43.16 4.47
CA ILE A 496 -18.52 -44.41 4.46
C ILE A 496 -17.63 -45.54 3.97
N ARG A 497 -17.61 -46.67 4.70
CA ARG A 497 -16.88 -47.88 4.28
C ARG A 497 -17.70 -48.71 3.28
N PRO A 498 -17.14 -49.13 2.13
CA PRO A 498 -17.77 -50.11 1.26
C PRO A 498 -17.90 -51.49 1.93
N ALA A 499 -19.02 -52.16 1.67
CA ALA A 499 -19.41 -53.44 2.25
C ALA A 499 -18.34 -54.56 2.21
N ASN A 500 -17.49 -54.60 1.17
CA ASN A 500 -16.66 -55.75 0.83
C ASN A 500 -15.14 -55.53 1.04
N ALA A 501 -14.73 -54.57 1.87
CA ALA A 501 -13.32 -54.45 2.25
C ALA A 501 -12.93 -55.56 3.25
N HIS A 502 -12.54 -56.73 2.72
CA HIS A 502 -12.06 -57.87 3.50
C HIS A 502 -10.85 -57.51 4.37
N GLN A 503 -10.76 -58.13 5.54
CA GLN A 503 -9.68 -57.94 6.50
C GLN A 503 -8.34 -58.48 5.96
N HIS A 504 -7.51 -57.61 5.39
CA HIS A 504 -6.06 -57.82 5.42
C HIS A 504 -5.46 -57.26 6.72
N ALA A 505 -5.91 -57.81 7.84
CA ALA A 505 -5.22 -57.68 9.11
C ALA A 505 -3.93 -58.49 9.05
N ARG A 506 -2.82 -57.90 8.58
CA ARG A 506 -1.44 -58.39 8.74
C ARG A 506 -0.41 -57.35 8.31
N ARG A 507 0.11 -56.60 9.28
CA ARG A 507 1.54 -56.27 9.44
C ARG A 507 1.77 -55.76 10.86
N VAL A 508 1.88 -56.71 11.79
CA VAL A 508 2.61 -56.46 13.04
C VAL A 508 4.08 -56.38 12.65
N PHE A 509 4.72 -55.23 12.86
CA PHE A 509 6.17 -55.13 12.76
C PHE A 509 6.79 -55.56 14.09
N ASN A 510 7.48 -56.70 14.07
CA ASN A 510 8.67 -56.96 14.87
C ASN A 510 9.33 -58.28 14.43
N VAL A 511 10.63 -58.38 14.69
CA VAL A 511 11.57 -59.48 14.43
C VAL A 511 12.23 -59.46 13.05
N ASP A 512 13.56 -59.34 13.10
CA ASP A 512 14.54 -59.42 12.02
C ASP A 512 14.68 -60.84 11.42
N GLY A 513 15.30 -60.96 10.24
CA GLY A 513 15.82 -62.24 9.75
C GLY A 513 15.82 -62.42 8.23
N ASP A 514 17.01 -62.25 7.64
CA ASP A 514 17.64 -63.01 6.55
C ASP A 514 16.81 -63.62 5.39
N GLY A 515 17.29 -63.41 4.16
CA GLY A 515 16.98 -64.31 3.03
C GLY A 515 16.92 -63.64 1.65
N GLU A 516 18.06 -63.59 0.95
CA GLU A 516 18.09 -63.46 -0.51
C GLU A 516 17.72 -64.82 -1.16
N ASP A 517 16.91 -64.82 -2.22
CA ASP A 517 17.20 -65.53 -3.49
C ASP A 517 16.04 -65.45 -4.52
N ASP A 518 16.36 -64.79 -5.64
CA ASP A 518 16.17 -65.15 -7.05
C ASP A 518 14.91 -65.86 -7.64
N ASN A 519 14.45 -65.25 -8.75
CA ASN A 519 14.05 -65.82 -10.06
C ASN A 519 13.06 -67.01 -10.17
N ASP A 520 11.91 -66.81 -10.85
CA ASP A 520 11.78 -67.21 -12.28
C ASP A 520 10.46 -66.79 -12.98
N VAL A 521 10.63 -66.05 -14.08
CA VAL A 521 10.16 -66.31 -15.47
C VAL A 521 8.72 -66.81 -15.76
N ALA A 522 7.93 -65.86 -16.26
CA ALA A 522 7.06 -65.88 -17.46
C ALA A 522 6.08 -67.05 -17.75
N LYS A 523 4.84 -66.65 -18.06
CA LYS A 523 4.14 -67.05 -19.31
C LYS A 523 3.15 -65.99 -19.78
N LYS A 524 3.31 -65.56 -21.04
CA LYS A 524 2.33 -64.75 -21.77
C LYS A 524 1.15 -65.62 -22.22
N ASN A 525 -0.01 -65.00 -22.42
CA ASN A 525 -0.89 -65.35 -23.54
C ASN A 525 -1.60 -64.07 -24.02
N ASP A 526 -1.48 -63.80 -25.31
CA ASP A 526 -2.01 -62.59 -25.94
C ASP A 526 -3.47 -62.77 -26.36
N GLY A 527 -4.27 -61.69 -26.31
CA GLY A 527 -5.65 -61.65 -26.80
C GLY A 527 -6.08 -60.21 -27.06
N GLU A 528 -6.45 -59.90 -28.30
CA GLU A 528 -6.78 -58.54 -28.76
C GLU A 528 -8.06 -57.99 -28.09
N PRO A 529 -8.11 -56.69 -27.74
CA PRO A 529 -9.36 -56.00 -27.45
C PRO A 529 -9.98 -55.41 -28.72
N GLN A 530 -11.22 -55.80 -29.02
CA GLN A 530 -12.02 -55.20 -30.08
C GLN A 530 -12.44 -53.76 -29.73
N SER A 531 -12.45 -52.88 -30.73
CA SER A 531 -12.98 -51.51 -30.65
C SER A 531 -14.52 -51.46 -30.61
N LEU A 532 -15.06 -50.30 -30.18
CA LEU A 532 -16.48 -49.85 -30.09
C LEU A 532 -16.96 -49.75 -28.63
N SER A 533 -17.64 -48.69 -28.17
CA SER A 533 -18.05 -47.45 -28.84
C SER A 533 -18.26 -46.31 -27.81
N VAL A 534 -18.14 -45.06 -28.25
CA VAL A 534 -18.54 -43.88 -27.46
C VAL A 534 -20.07 -43.83 -27.36
N GLN A 535 -20.60 -43.70 -26.14
CA GLN A 535 -21.97 -43.21 -25.92
C GLN A 535 -21.98 -42.02 -24.95
N THR A 536 -22.26 -40.86 -25.50
CA THR A 536 -22.62 -39.64 -24.79
C THR A 536 -24.14 -39.52 -24.68
N THR A 537 -24.68 -39.27 -23.49
CA THR A 537 -26.09 -38.82 -23.36
C THR A 537 -26.33 -37.84 -22.22
N PHE A 538 -26.72 -36.62 -22.60
CA PHE A 538 -27.47 -35.62 -21.83
C PHE A 538 -28.96 -36.05 -21.78
N THR A 539 -29.84 -35.68 -20.84
CA THR A 539 -29.82 -34.66 -19.77
C THR A 539 -30.78 -35.12 -18.64
N GLY A 540 -30.72 -34.54 -17.44
CA GLY A 540 -31.74 -34.78 -16.40
C GLY A 540 -31.77 -33.71 -15.29
N SER A 541 -32.97 -33.38 -14.82
CA SER A 541 -33.25 -32.34 -13.80
C SER A 541 -33.00 -32.83 -12.35
N PRO A 542 -32.84 -31.95 -11.35
CA PRO A 542 -32.47 -32.36 -9.99
C PRO A 542 -33.68 -32.75 -9.14
N SER A 543 -34.00 -34.04 -9.10
CA SER A 543 -34.92 -34.59 -8.08
C SER A 543 -34.61 -36.06 -7.81
N LEU A 544 -34.24 -36.35 -6.56
CA LEU A 544 -34.24 -37.67 -5.90
C LEU A 544 -33.64 -38.86 -6.67
N ASP A 545 -32.57 -39.45 -6.13
CA ASP A 545 -32.64 -40.86 -5.74
C ASP A 545 -31.45 -41.33 -4.88
N SER A 546 -31.75 -41.88 -3.70
CA SER A 546 -30.83 -42.75 -2.94
C SER A 546 -30.69 -44.15 -3.57
N THR A 547 -31.35 -44.36 -4.72
CA THR A 547 -31.59 -45.67 -5.33
C THR A 547 -30.44 -46.11 -6.26
N TYR A 548 -29.62 -45.18 -6.75
CA TYR A 548 -28.54 -45.48 -7.72
C TYR A 548 -27.25 -46.08 -7.13
N LEU A 549 -27.12 -46.20 -5.80
CA LEU A 549 -26.00 -46.90 -5.15
C LEU A 549 -26.27 -48.38 -4.85
N LEU A 550 -27.43 -48.94 -5.24
CA LEU A 550 -27.83 -50.32 -4.95
C LEU A 550 -27.88 -51.25 -6.19
N ALA A 551 -27.59 -50.74 -7.38
CA ALA A 551 -27.72 -51.48 -8.64
C ALA A 551 -26.36 -51.91 -9.23
N THR A 552 -25.61 -52.76 -8.53
CA THR A 552 -24.57 -53.65 -9.15
C THR A 552 -23.99 -54.73 -8.22
N SER A 553 -24.34 -54.79 -6.93
CA SER A 553 -23.79 -55.79 -5.99
C SER A 553 -24.67 -57.04 -5.86
N GLN A 554 -24.17 -58.19 -6.33
CA GLN A 554 -24.73 -59.51 -6.01
C GLN A 554 -24.39 -59.96 -4.57
N ASN A 555 -24.86 -59.22 -3.55
CA ASN A 555 -25.01 -59.71 -2.17
C ASN A 555 -25.81 -58.72 -1.30
N PRO A 556 -26.95 -59.09 -0.65
CA PRO A 556 -27.83 -58.12 0.03
C PRO A 556 -27.52 -57.80 1.51
N SER A 557 -26.41 -58.28 2.09
CA SER A 557 -26.28 -58.46 3.55
C SER A 557 -25.22 -57.62 4.27
N ALA A 558 -24.68 -56.57 3.66
CA ALA A 558 -23.66 -55.71 4.28
C ALA A 558 -24.00 -54.22 4.13
N THR A 559 -24.48 -53.60 5.20
CA THR A 559 -24.77 -52.17 5.28
C THR A 559 -23.49 -51.33 5.34
N PRO A 560 -23.35 -50.26 4.54
CA PRO A 560 -22.21 -49.36 4.63
C PRO A 560 -22.16 -48.72 6.03
N THR A 561 -21.00 -48.81 6.69
CA THR A 561 -20.83 -48.27 8.05
C THR A 561 -20.18 -46.88 7.97
N PRO A 562 -20.84 -45.82 8.47
CA PRO A 562 -20.25 -44.49 8.56
C PRO A 562 -19.27 -44.41 9.74
N TYR A 563 -18.25 -43.56 9.62
CA TYR A 563 -17.30 -43.26 10.70
C TYR A 563 -17.06 -41.75 10.80
N LYS A 564 -16.33 -41.31 11.84
CA LYS A 564 -16.04 -39.91 12.10
C LYS A 564 -14.73 -39.47 11.44
N ILE A 565 -14.58 -38.16 11.27
CA ILE A 565 -13.34 -37.51 10.82
C ILE A 565 -12.46 -37.24 12.04
N ASP A 566 -11.17 -37.54 11.94
CA ASP A 566 -10.18 -37.29 13.00
C ASP A 566 -9.53 -35.91 12.84
N ILE A 567 -9.18 -35.52 11.60
CA ILE A 567 -8.64 -34.20 11.27
C ILE A 567 -9.42 -33.61 10.07
N LEU A 568 -10.07 -32.48 10.30
CA LEU A 568 -10.74 -31.66 9.28
C LEU A 568 -9.81 -30.51 8.87
N ILE A 569 -9.60 -30.31 7.57
CA ILE A 569 -8.73 -29.28 7.01
C ILE A 569 -9.54 -28.41 6.06
N SER A 570 -9.44 -27.09 6.18
CA SER A 570 -10.04 -26.14 5.24
C SER A 570 -9.16 -24.90 5.02
N GLU A 571 -9.40 -24.21 3.93
CA GLU A 571 -8.87 -22.88 3.64
C GLU A 571 -10.00 -22.12 2.95
N LEU A 572 -10.76 -21.42 3.78
CA LEU A 572 -11.99 -20.70 3.44
C LEU A 572 -11.93 -19.25 3.97
N LEU A 573 -10.71 -18.74 4.17
CA LEU A 573 -10.48 -17.47 4.86
C LEU A 573 -10.36 -16.34 3.83
N GLY A 574 -11.19 -15.31 3.99
CA GLY A 574 -11.00 -14.06 3.27
C GLY A 574 -10.01 -13.13 3.99
N SER A 575 -9.76 -11.97 3.39
CA SER A 575 -8.91 -10.89 3.95
C SER A 575 -9.33 -10.37 5.34
N PHE A 576 -10.55 -10.71 5.79
CA PHE A 576 -11.10 -10.40 7.11
C PHE A 576 -11.52 -11.68 7.86
N ALA A 577 -10.84 -12.80 7.59
CA ALA A 577 -11.15 -14.16 8.03
C ALA A 577 -12.53 -14.67 7.62
N ASP A 578 -13.60 -14.28 8.32
CA ASP A 578 -14.95 -14.85 8.16
C ASP A 578 -15.73 -14.32 6.95
N ASN A 579 -15.23 -13.32 6.23
CA ASN A 579 -15.94 -12.69 5.10
C ASN A 579 -16.18 -13.60 3.87
N GLU A 580 -15.68 -14.84 3.89
CA GLU A 580 -15.96 -15.90 2.90
C GLU A 580 -16.82 -17.05 3.48
N LEU A 581 -17.46 -16.82 4.63
CA LEU A 581 -18.42 -17.72 5.30
C LEU A 581 -17.82 -19.04 5.80
N SER A 582 -16.54 -19.00 6.19
CA SER A 582 -15.85 -20.11 6.87
C SER A 582 -16.61 -20.63 8.10
N PRO A 583 -17.17 -19.79 9.01
CA PRO A 583 -17.92 -20.29 10.16
C PRO A 583 -19.10 -21.18 9.73
N GLU A 584 -19.99 -20.67 8.88
CA GLU A 584 -21.20 -21.37 8.42
C GLU A 584 -20.89 -22.65 7.63
N CYS A 585 -19.74 -22.70 6.94
CA CYS A 585 -19.28 -23.89 6.25
C CYS A 585 -18.80 -24.97 7.22
N LEU A 586 -17.98 -24.59 8.21
CA LEU A 586 -17.39 -25.51 9.18
C LEU A 586 -18.41 -26.00 10.21
N ASP A 587 -19.29 -25.13 10.70
CA ASP A 587 -20.42 -25.48 11.57
C ASP A 587 -21.31 -26.56 10.92
N GLY A 588 -21.56 -26.44 9.61
CA GLY A 588 -22.37 -27.40 8.85
C GLY A 588 -21.76 -28.79 8.70
N VAL A 589 -20.41 -28.92 8.72
CA VAL A 589 -19.70 -30.20 8.59
C VAL A 589 -19.20 -30.76 9.93
N GLN A 590 -19.17 -29.95 11.00
CA GLN A 590 -18.69 -30.32 12.33
C GLN A 590 -19.34 -31.58 12.90
N HIS A 591 -20.61 -31.84 12.59
CA HIS A 591 -21.32 -33.05 13.03
C HIS A 591 -20.64 -34.38 12.58
N LEU A 592 -19.73 -34.33 11.60
CA LEU A 592 -18.95 -35.46 11.10
C LEU A 592 -17.57 -35.60 11.77
N LEU A 593 -17.09 -34.57 12.47
CA LEU A 593 -15.86 -34.59 13.24
C LEU A 593 -16.02 -35.47 14.49
N ASN A 594 -14.92 -36.10 14.94
CA ASN A 594 -14.92 -36.85 16.18
C ASN A 594 -15.13 -35.92 17.40
N PRO A 595 -16.15 -36.16 18.25
CA PRO A 595 -16.53 -35.24 19.32
C PRO A 595 -15.56 -35.20 20.52
N VAL A 596 -14.63 -36.17 20.63
CA VAL A 596 -13.72 -36.28 21.78
C VAL A 596 -12.32 -35.76 21.43
N HIS A 597 -11.78 -36.17 20.28
CA HIS A 597 -10.38 -35.94 19.92
C HIS A 597 -10.20 -35.32 18.51
N GLY A 598 -11.29 -34.96 17.83
CA GLY A 598 -11.25 -34.41 16.49
C GLY A 598 -10.61 -33.01 16.44
N ILE A 599 -9.81 -32.78 15.40
CA ILE A 599 -9.05 -31.54 15.19
C ILE A 599 -9.60 -30.82 13.95
N SER A 600 -9.75 -29.49 14.04
CA SER A 600 -9.91 -28.61 12.87
C SER A 600 -8.62 -27.85 12.60
N ILE A 601 -8.29 -27.67 11.32
CA ILE A 601 -7.22 -26.82 10.80
C ILE A 601 -7.83 -25.92 9.72
N PRO A 602 -8.03 -24.61 9.94
CA PRO A 602 -7.63 -23.86 11.13
C PRO A 602 -8.42 -24.23 12.39
N ALA A 603 -7.76 -24.06 13.54
CA ALA A 603 -8.36 -24.23 14.86
C ALA A 603 -9.06 -22.95 15.34
N SER A 604 -8.57 -21.77 14.94
CA SER A 604 -9.26 -20.50 15.18
C SER A 604 -8.79 -19.39 14.23
N TYR A 605 -9.58 -18.34 14.11
CA TYR A 605 -9.21 -17.12 13.40
C TYR A 605 -9.91 -15.90 13.98
N THR A 606 -9.26 -14.75 13.84
CA THR A 606 -9.62 -13.50 14.50
C THR A 606 -9.50 -12.35 13.49
N ALA A 607 -10.53 -11.51 13.42
CA ALA A 607 -10.55 -10.32 12.59
C ALA A 607 -10.02 -9.10 13.37
N HIS A 608 -9.36 -8.18 12.66
CA HIS A 608 -8.65 -7.03 13.25
C HIS A 608 -8.85 -5.77 12.40
N ILE A 609 -8.98 -4.59 13.01
CA ILE A 609 -9.18 -3.32 12.30
C ILE A 609 -8.33 -2.15 12.81
N THR A 610 -8.14 -1.14 11.96
CA THR A 610 -7.60 0.19 12.32
C THR A 610 -8.17 1.29 11.40
N PRO A 611 -8.43 2.50 11.90
CA PRO A 611 -8.79 3.65 11.06
C PRO A 611 -7.58 4.12 10.23
N ILE A 612 -7.83 4.50 8.97
CA ILE A 612 -6.82 5.00 8.04
C ILE A 612 -7.27 6.26 7.28
N ALA A 613 -6.29 7.08 6.92
CA ALA A 613 -6.43 8.05 5.82
C ALA A 613 -6.09 7.36 4.50
N ALA A 614 -6.95 7.52 3.50
CA ALA A 614 -6.81 6.93 2.17
C ALA A 614 -7.50 7.81 1.12
N PRO A 615 -7.05 9.06 0.92
CA PRO A 615 -7.74 10.04 0.06
C PRO A 615 -7.80 9.58 -1.41
N LYS A 616 -6.82 8.79 -1.88
CA LYS A 616 -6.89 8.14 -3.19
C LYS A 616 -8.07 7.17 -3.30
N LEU A 617 -8.22 6.22 -2.36
CA LEU A 617 -9.31 5.23 -2.39
C LEU A 617 -10.68 5.92 -2.26
N HIS A 618 -10.76 6.97 -1.44
CA HIS A 618 -11.96 7.81 -1.35
C HIS A 618 -12.31 8.47 -2.69
N ALA A 619 -11.33 9.07 -3.38
CA ALA A 619 -11.54 9.66 -4.70
C ALA A 619 -11.96 8.63 -5.77
N ASP A 620 -11.32 7.47 -5.78
CA ASP A 620 -11.63 6.38 -6.72
C ASP A 620 -13.07 5.85 -6.51
N ILE A 621 -13.55 5.74 -5.27
CA ILE A 621 -14.95 5.40 -4.98
C ILE A 621 -15.88 6.52 -5.46
N LYS A 622 -15.64 7.75 -4.99
CA LYS A 622 -16.51 8.93 -5.19
C LYS A 622 -16.72 9.28 -6.67
N HIS A 623 -15.69 9.15 -7.49
CA HIS A 623 -15.75 9.48 -8.93
C HIS A 623 -15.76 8.27 -9.86
N GLY A 624 -15.02 7.21 -9.52
CA GLY A 624 -14.85 6.04 -10.37
C GLY A 624 -15.92 4.97 -10.21
N MET A 625 -16.52 4.85 -9.02
CA MET A 625 -17.45 3.74 -8.73
C MET A 625 -18.89 4.18 -8.45
N SER A 626 -19.12 5.30 -7.75
CA SER A 626 -20.45 5.74 -7.29
C SER A 626 -21.49 5.91 -8.42
N SER A 627 -21.05 6.22 -9.64
CA SER A 627 -21.92 6.31 -10.83
C SER A 627 -22.45 4.95 -11.32
N SER A 628 -21.69 3.87 -11.09
CA SER A 628 -22.03 2.49 -11.44
C SER A 628 -22.67 1.71 -10.29
N ASN A 629 -22.32 2.05 -9.05
CA ASN A 629 -22.81 1.43 -7.83
C ASN A 629 -23.02 2.52 -6.75
N PRO A 630 -24.27 2.96 -6.50
CA PRO A 630 -24.58 3.95 -5.46
C PRO A 630 -24.12 3.52 -4.06
N ASN A 631 -24.05 2.22 -3.80
CA ASN A 631 -23.68 1.62 -2.52
C ASN A 631 -22.18 1.29 -2.44
N ALA A 632 -21.34 1.84 -3.33
CA ALA A 632 -19.89 1.61 -3.32
C ALA A 632 -19.23 1.98 -1.99
N ALA A 633 -19.74 3.00 -1.28
CA ALA A 633 -19.26 3.38 0.05
C ALA A 633 -19.83 2.51 1.21
N GLU A 634 -20.64 1.49 0.92
CA GLU A 634 -21.25 0.58 1.91
C GLU A 634 -20.76 -0.87 1.79
N ILE A 635 -19.84 -1.16 0.86
CA ILE A 635 -19.29 -2.50 0.66
C ILE A 635 -17.78 -2.53 0.92
N PRO A 636 -17.24 -3.64 1.44
CA PRO A 636 -15.80 -3.80 1.59
C PRO A 636 -15.10 -4.11 0.26
N TYR A 637 -13.81 -3.79 0.20
CA TYR A 637 -12.94 -4.08 -0.94
C TYR A 637 -11.64 -4.76 -0.49
N VAL A 638 -11.13 -5.71 -1.26
CA VAL A 638 -9.75 -6.22 -1.09
C VAL A 638 -8.79 -5.27 -1.82
N VAL A 639 -7.79 -4.75 -1.12
CA VAL A 639 -6.89 -3.69 -1.63
C VAL A 639 -5.48 -3.92 -1.12
N MET A 640 -4.48 -3.89 -2.00
CA MET A 640 -3.10 -3.71 -1.58
C MET A 640 -2.91 -2.25 -1.16
N LEU A 641 -3.17 -1.95 0.11
CA LEU A 641 -3.03 -0.60 0.67
C LEU A 641 -1.58 -0.12 0.53
N ASN A 642 -1.38 1.00 -0.18
CA ASN A 642 -0.06 1.59 -0.37
C ASN A 642 -0.07 3.09 -0.02
N ALA A 643 -0.84 3.92 -0.72
CA ALA A 643 -0.97 5.35 -0.45
C ALA A 643 -1.92 5.63 0.73
N ILE A 644 -1.55 5.17 1.93
CA ILE A 644 -2.33 5.30 3.17
C ILE A 644 -1.51 5.84 4.34
N ASP A 645 -2.23 6.31 5.37
CA ASP A 645 -1.66 6.62 6.68
C ASP A 645 -2.50 6.03 7.81
N TYR A 646 -1.83 5.50 8.84
CA TYR A 646 -2.46 4.97 10.03
C TYR A 646 -2.77 6.12 11.01
N LEU A 647 -4.05 6.39 11.25
CA LEU A 647 -4.46 7.50 12.10
C LEU A 647 -4.17 7.24 13.59
N SER A 648 -4.28 5.97 14.01
CA SER A 648 -4.05 5.54 15.38
C SER A 648 -2.72 4.78 15.48
N THR A 649 -1.75 5.34 16.20
CA THR A 649 -0.40 4.81 16.34
C THR A 649 0.09 4.96 17.77
N THR A 650 0.97 4.05 18.21
CA THR A 650 1.68 4.22 19.48
C THR A 650 2.85 5.21 19.31
N PRO A 651 3.05 6.14 20.25
CA PRO A 651 4.26 6.96 20.26
C PRO A 651 5.47 6.11 20.66
N ASN A 652 6.56 6.23 19.92
CA ASN A 652 7.81 5.53 20.22
C ASN A 652 8.32 5.95 21.61
N SER A 653 8.47 4.99 22.51
CA SER A 653 8.85 5.22 23.91
C SER A 653 10.36 5.40 24.11
N GLU A 654 10.94 6.46 23.54
CA GLU A 654 12.37 6.80 23.74
C GLU A 654 12.63 8.25 24.23
N THR A 655 11.61 9.11 24.33
CA THR A 655 11.79 10.54 24.73
C THR A 655 11.19 10.94 26.08
N SER A 656 10.74 9.99 26.92
CA SER A 656 10.07 10.28 28.21
C SER A 656 10.92 10.01 29.46
N ALA A 657 12.21 9.71 29.34
CA ALA A 657 13.11 9.39 30.47
C ALA A 657 14.02 10.55 30.92
N ALA A 658 13.84 11.76 30.38
CA ALA A 658 14.74 12.90 30.58
C ALA A 658 14.08 14.15 31.24
N SER A 659 13.02 13.96 32.04
CA SER A 659 12.35 15.09 32.71
C SER A 659 11.55 14.73 33.99
N ALA A 660 12.08 13.87 34.87
CA ALA A 660 11.54 13.72 36.23
C ALA A 660 12.55 13.11 37.24
N SER A 661 13.39 13.93 37.89
CA SER A 661 13.93 13.68 39.26
C SER A 661 14.97 14.72 39.72
N THR A 662 14.58 15.99 39.81
CA THR A 662 15.32 16.94 40.68
C THR A 662 14.86 16.79 42.13
N THR A 663 15.59 15.98 42.91
CA THR A 663 15.57 16.05 44.38
C THR A 663 16.99 15.86 44.92
N ALA A 664 17.43 16.79 45.74
CA ALA A 664 18.83 16.93 46.13
C ALA A 664 19.24 15.94 47.24
N SER A 665 20.48 15.44 47.17
CA SER A 665 21.24 15.02 48.35
C SER A 665 22.73 15.27 48.15
N THR A 666 23.44 15.52 49.25
CA THR A 666 24.77 16.14 49.28
C THR A 666 25.93 15.14 49.36
N ASN A 667 27.07 15.51 48.77
CA ASN A 667 28.34 14.78 48.82
C ASN A 667 28.82 14.44 50.24
N THR A 668 29.48 13.28 50.40
CA THR A 668 30.67 13.09 51.27
C THR A 668 31.44 11.81 50.89
N GLY A 669 32.79 11.88 50.80
CA GLY A 669 33.61 10.92 51.56
C GLY A 669 34.38 9.74 50.92
N THR A 670 35.26 9.95 49.93
CA THR A 670 36.63 9.35 49.88
C THR A 670 36.76 7.77 49.73
N PRO A 671 37.97 7.12 49.61
CA PRO A 671 38.27 6.39 48.36
C PRO A 671 38.88 4.96 48.47
N ALA A 672 39.28 4.40 47.30
CA ALA A 672 40.38 3.43 47.08
C ALA A 672 40.09 1.91 47.30
N PRO A 673 40.99 0.96 46.90
CA PRO A 673 41.69 0.81 45.60
C PRO A 673 41.98 -0.66 45.11
N TYR A 674 42.63 -0.80 43.93
CA TYR A 674 43.33 -2.00 43.36
C TYR A 674 42.44 -3.24 43.05
N SER A 675 42.76 -4.14 42.09
CA SER A 675 44.06 -4.54 41.52
C SER A 675 44.02 -4.96 40.03
N GLU A 676 45.11 -4.64 39.32
CA GLU A 676 45.95 -5.48 38.42
C GLU A 676 45.34 -6.75 37.79
N ALA A 677 45.29 -6.97 36.46
CA ALA A 677 46.27 -6.86 35.36
C ALA A 677 47.15 -8.11 35.13
N HIS A 678 47.06 -8.71 33.93
CA HIS A 678 48.10 -9.38 33.10
C HIS A 678 47.41 -9.95 31.82
N THR A 679 47.71 -9.63 30.54
CA THR A 679 48.94 -9.80 29.70
C THR A 679 49.45 -11.26 29.69
N HIS A 680 49.63 -12.04 28.61
CA HIS A 680 49.84 -11.86 27.15
C HIS A 680 49.59 -13.24 26.42
N SER A 681 49.58 -13.48 25.10
CA SER A 681 49.48 -12.72 23.81
C SER A 681 49.38 -13.76 22.64
N GLN A 682 49.39 -13.32 21.35
CA GLN A 682 49.48 -14.09 20.06
C GLN A 682 48.25 -14.97 19.69
N VAL A 683 47.35 -14.63 18.75
CA VAL A 683 47.47 -14.44 17.27
C VAL A 683 47.96 -15.70 16.53
N PRO A 684 47.39 -16.16 15.38
CA PRO A 684 46.08 -15.90 14.72
C PRO A 684 45.28 -17.18 14.35
N GLN A 685 44.03 -17.06 13.91
CA GLN A 685 43.55 -17.70 12.65
C GLN A 685 42.19 -17.18 12.18
N SER A 686 41.90 -17.44 10.90
CA SER A 686 40.83 -16.82 10.11
C SER A 686 39.56 -17.67 10.04
N GLU A 687 38.40 -17.08 10.36
CA GLU A 687 37.10 -17.57 9.89
C GLU A 687 36.24 -16.40 9.38
N SER A 688 35.49 -16.67 8.32
CA SER A 688 34.70 -15.68 7.57
C SER A 688 33.44 -15.28 8.31
N GLN A 689 33.35 -14.01 8.73
CA GLN A 689 32.09 -13.45 9.23
C GLN A 689 31.24 -12.90 8.09
N SER A 690 30.04 -13.48 7.94
CA SER A 690 28.96 -12.96 7.11
C SER A 690 28.62 -11.51 7.49
N PRO A 691 28.30 -10.62 6.55
CA PRO A 691 27.94 -9.25 6.87
C PRO A 691 26.60 -9.20 7.61
N ALA A 692 26.61 -8.72 8.85
CA ALA A 692 25.41 -8.56 9.65
C ALA A 692 24.44 -7.55 9.00
N SER A 693 23.20 -7.98 8.81
CA SER A 693 22.09 -7.11 8.39
C SER A 693 21.68 -6.20 9.55
N SER A 694 22.04 -4.92 9.48
CA SER A 694 21.57 -3.92 10.46
C SER A 694 21.27 -2.56 9.81
N SER A 695 20.29 -2.54 8.91
CA SER A 695 19.58 -1.30 8.57
C SER A 695 18.49 -1.06 9.62
N SER A 696 18.78 -0.30 10.66
CA SER A 696 17.75 0.27 11.54
C SER A 696 17.31 1.63 10.96
N PRO A 697 16.20 1.71 10.19
CA PRO A 697 15.57 3.00 9.96
C PRO A 697 15.07 3.56 11.31
N THR A 698 14.95 4.88 11.41
CA THR A 698 14.22 5.53 12.52
C THR A 698 12.85 4.87 12.67
N PRO A 699 12.46 4.41 13.88
CA PRO A 699 11.28 3.58 14.05
C PRO A 699 10.01 4.29 13.57
N THR A 700 9.36 3.72 12.56
CA THR A 700 8.04 4.14 12.10
C THR A 700 7.04 3.92 13.24
N PRO A 701 6.12 4.85 13.55
CA PRO A 701 5.11 4.64 14.58
C PRO A 701 4.30 3.37 14.31
N THR A 702 4.20 2.48 15.31
CA THR A 702 3.48 1.21 15.15
C THR A 702 1.97 1.46 15.19
N PRO A 703 1.18 0.97 14.20
CA PRO A 703 -0.26 1.18 14.18
C PRO A 703 -0.95 0.43 15.31
N ILE A 704 -1.95 1.06 15.92
CA ILE A 704 -2.82 0.42 16.91
C ILE A 704 -3.91 -0.34 16.16
N ILE A 705 -3.79 -1.66 16.15
CA ILE A 705 -4.71 -2.55 15.43
C ILE A 705 -5.57 -3.28 16.47
N GLY A 706 -6.87 -2.97 16.46
CA GLY A 706 -7.84 -3.48 17.41
C GLY A 706 -8.43 -4.81 16.98
N THR A 707 -8.60 -5.73 17.91
CA THR A 707 -9.21 -7.05 17.69
C THR A 707 -10.73 -6.93 17.73
N THR A 708 -11.44 -7.42 16.69
CA THR A 708 -12.91 -7.29 16.62
C THR A 708 -13.63 -8.50 17.22
N TRP A 709 -13.51 -9.66 16.58
CA TRP A 709 -14.15 -10.92 16.95
C TRP A 709 -13.34 -12.12 16.43
N SER A 710 -13.62 -13.30 16.99
CA SER A 710 -12.96 -14.56 16.65
C SER A 710 -13.96 -15.70 16.49
N PHE A 711 -13.55 -16.72 15.73
CA PHE A 711 -14.22 -18.01 15.62
C PHE A 711 -13.24 -19.13 15.94
N GLN A 712 -13.75 -20.22 16.50
CA GLN A 712 -12.98 -21.40 16.89
C GLN A 712 -13.65 -22.66 16.33
N HIS A 713 -12.83 -23.60 15.85
CA HIS A 713 -13.27 -24.85 15.26
C HIS A 713 -12.55 -26.04 15.92
N PRO A 714 -13.27 -27.12 16.31
CA PRO A 714 -14.73 -27.19 16.37
C PRO A 714 -15.33 -26.16 17.32
N ASN A 715 -16.48 -25.62 16.92
CA ASN A 715 -17.29 -24.65 17.63
C ASN A 715 -17.95 -25.32 18.86
N PRO A 716 -17.55 -24.99 20.10
CA PRO A 716 -18.04 -25.66 21.31
C PRO A 716 -19.48 -25.30 21.67
N SER A 717 -20.08 -24.29 21.01
CA SER A 717 -21.45 -23.86 21.29
C SER A 717 -22.51 -24.67 20.52
N LEU A 718 -22.11 -25.44 19.52
CA LEU A 718 -23.02 -26.31 18.77
C LEU A 718 -23.21 -27.67 19.45
N PRO A 719 -24.45 -28.22 19.47
CA PRO A 719 -24.69 -29.52 20.06
C PRO A 719 -23.93 -30.63 19.32
N GLN A 720 -23.22 -31.46 20.06
CA GLN A 720 -22.57 -32.66 19.52
C GLN A 720 -23.64 -33.67 19.10
N ALA A 721 -24.02 -33.66 17.83
CA ALA A 721 -25.12 -34.48 17.31
C ALA A 721 -24.84 -35.99 17.49
N SER A 722 -25.62 -36.63 18.36
CA SER A 722 -25.68 -38.09 18.49
C SER A 722 -26.37 -38.72 17.27
N PRO A 723 -25.91 -39.89 16.77
CA PRO A 723 -26.40 -40.46 15.50
C PRO A 723 -27.90 -40.81 15.45
N SER A 724 -28.59 -40.86 16.59
CA SER A 724 -29.96 -41.36 16.74
C SER A 724 -31.07 -40.33 16.49
N GLU A 725 -30.78 -39.03 16.39
CA GLU A 725 -31.82 -37.99 16.34
C GLU A 725 -32.08 -37.39 14.95
N LEU A 726 -31.27 -37.73 13.94
CA LEU A 726 -31.36 -37.17 12.58
C LEU A 726 -32.61 -37.63 11.76
N SER A 727 -33.56 -38.35 12.35
CA SER A 727 -34.61 -39.04 11.57
C SER A 727 -35.93 -38.28 11.35
N ASN A 728 -36.21 -37.15 12.01
CA ASN A 728 -37.52 -36.47 11.84
C ASN A 728 -37.60 -34.94 12.06
N SER A 729 -36.53 -34.26 12.44
CA SER A 729 -36.51 -32.78 12.41
C SER A 729 -35.10 -32.27 12.17
N VAL A 730 -34.86 -31.63 11.03
CA VAL A 730 -33.69 -30.76 10.87
C VAL A 730 -33.89 -29.61 11.85
N PRO A 731 -33.07 -29.44 12.89
CA PRO A 731 -33.10 -28.23 13.67
C PRO A 731 -32.70 -27.12 12.70
N SER A 732 -33.57 -26.12 12.51
CA SER A 732 -33.18 -24.89 11.84
C SER A 732 -32.24 -24.16 12.79
N ILE A 733 -30.96 -24.57 12.80
CA ILE A 733 -29.89 -23.88 13.48
C ILE A 733 -29.78 -22.54 12.77
N THR A 734 -30.33 -21.51 13.39
CA THR A 734 -30.18 -20.17 12.87
C THR A 734 -28.71 -19.77 13.01
N ASN A 735 -28.10 -19.22 11.96
CA ASN A 735 -26.73 -18.72 12.00
C ASN A 735 -26.57 -17.47 12.89
N ALA A 736 -27.60 -17.11 13.66
CA ALA A 736 -27.57 -16.04 14.65
C ALA A 736 -26.48 -16.25 15.72
N HIS A 737 -26.08 -17.50 15.99
CA HIS A 737 -24.96 -17.83 16.88
C HIS A 737 -23.59 -17.38 16.33
N ASN A 738 -23.48 -17.10 15.02
CA ASN A 738 -22.29 -16.51 14.39
C ASN A 738 -22.35 -15.00 14.25
N ALA A 739 -23.49 -14.35 14.55
CA ALA A 739 -23.56 -12.89 14.57
C ALA A 739 -22.60 -12.32 15.63
N ARG A 740 -21.89 -11.25 15.27
CA ARG A 740 -20.93 -10.56 16.13
C ARG A 740 -21.22 -9.06 16.16
N THR A 741 -20.80 -8.42 17.23
CA THR A 741 -20.72 -6.96 17.36
C THR A 741 -19.47 -6.65 18.17
N SER A 742 -18.82 -5.52 17.88
CA SER A 742 -17.62 -5.08 18.57
C SER A 742 -17.58 -3.55 18.60
N THR A 743 -17.05 -3.00 19.68
CA THR A 743 -16.88 -1.56 19.87
C THR A 743 -15.44 -1.30 20.26
N LEU A 744 -14.72 -0.53 19.44
CA LEU A 744 -13.31 -0.25 19.61
C LEU A 744 -13.08 1.27 19.62
N THR A 745 -12.13 1.71 20.44
CA THR A 745 -11.75 3.12 20.58
C THR A 745 -10.28 3.27 20.21
N PHE A 746 -10.00 4.11 19.21
CA PHE A 746 -8.68 4.33 18.66
C PHE A 746 -8.16 5.72 19.05
N PRO A 747 -7.08 5.85 19.82
CA PRO A 747 -6.49 7.15 20.11
C PRO A 747 -5.79 7.69 18.84
N ILE A 748 -6.20 8.88 18.39
CA ILE A 748 -5.62 9.56 17.24
C ILE A 748 -4.79 10.74 17.77
N PRO A 749 -3.45 10.62 17.90
CA PRO A 749 -2.61 11.63 18.55
C PRO A 749 -2.32 12.86 17.68
N ASN A 750 -2.57 12.78 16.37
CA ASN A 750 -2.24 13.80 15.38
C ASN A 750 -3.46 14.12 14.51
N ARG A 751 -3.64 15.39 14.12
CA ARG A 751 -4.72 15.83 13.22
C ARG A 751 -4.72 15.01 11.92
N GLY A 752 -5.89 14.72 11.33
CA GLY A 752 -6.00 13.83 10.18
C GLY A 752 -7.45 13.47 9.82
N THR A 753 -7.68 13.11 8.57
CA THR A 753 -9.00 12.79 8.01
C THR A 753 -9.17 11.28 7.85
N CYS A 754 -10.23 10.70 8.42
CA CYS A 754 -10.53 9.28 8.32
C CYS A 754 -11.38 9.00 7.09
N HIS A 755 -10.85 8.22 6.14
CA HIS A 755 -11.56 7.85 4.92
C HIS A 755 -12.20 6.46 4.99
N GLY A 756 -11.69 5.60 5.88
CA GLY A 756 -12.13 4.23 6.02
C GLY A 756 -11.36 3.46 7.09
N ILE A 757 -11.69 2.18 7.18
CA ILE A 757 -11.10 1.23 8.14
C ILE A 757 -10.38 0.15 7.34
N ALA A 758 -9.09 -0.06 7.63
CA ALA A 758 -8.36 -1.22 7.14
C ALA A 758 -8.64 -2.42 8.04
N GLY A 759 -8.92 -3.58 7.42
CA GLY A 759 -9.14 -4.84 8.10
C GLY A 759 -8.12 -5.90 7.70
N TYR A 760 -7.78 -6.75 8.67
CA TYR A 760 -6.80 -7.82 8.60
C TYR A 760 -7.33 -9.04 9.37
N PHE A 761 -6.58 -10.14 9.35
CA PHE A 761 -6.84 -11.29 10.20
C PHE A 761 -5.57 -11.96 10.73
N GLU A 762 -5.74 -12.73 11.80
CA GLU A 762 -4.81 -13.76 12.25
C GLU A 762 -5.53 -15.11 12.32
N THR A 763 -4.82 -16.21 12.09
CA THR A 763 -5.36 -17.56 12.28
C THR A 763 -4.33 -18.48 12.95
N VAL A 764 -4.81 -19.28 13.89
CA VAL A 764 -4.08 -20.41 14.44
C VAL A 764 -4.46 -21.64 13.62
N LEU A 765 -3.53 -22.14 12.81
CA LEU A 765 -3.75 -23.35 12.02
C LEU A 765 -3.78 -24.57 12.95
N TYR A 766 -2.69 -24.79 13.68
CA TYR A 766 -2.58 -25.79 14.74
C TYR A 766 -1.45 -25.42 15.71
N LYS A 767 -1.73 -25.43 17.03
CA LYS A 767 -0.77 -25.26 18.16
C LYS A 767 0.59 -24.64 17.78
N GLY A 768 0.70 -23.31 17.77
CA GLY A 768 1.96 -22.61 17.48
C GLY A 768 2.39 -22.61 16.00
N VAL A 769 1.49 -22.96 15.08
CA VAL A 769 1.58 -22.64 13.66
C VAL A 769 0.45 -21.66 13.35
N GLU A 770 0.81 -20.45 12.95
CA GLU A 770 -0.10 -19.32 12.76
C GLU A 770 0.16 -18.63 11.41
N LEU A 771 -0.87 -18.00 10.84
CA LEU A 771 -0.73 -17.06 9.72
C LEU A 771 -1.30 -15.70 10.15
N SER A 772 -0.78 -14.61 9.60
CA SER A 772 -1.23 -13.25 9.89
C SER A 772 -1.12 -12.35 8.67
N THR A 773 -2.16 -11.53 8.43
CA THR A 773 -2.09 -10.36 7.54
C THR A 773 -1.97 -9.05 8.32
N ASN A 774 -2.01 -9.08 9.65
CA ASN A 774 -1.82 -7.92 10.52
C ASN A 774 -0.36 -7.43 10.40
N PRO A 775 -0.10 -6.19 9.93
CA PRO A 775 1.25 -5.69 9.67
C PRO A 775 2.16 -5.63 10.89
N ASN A 776 1.61 -5.68 12.12
CA ASN A 776 2.42 -5.74 13.34
C ASN A 776 2.98 -7.14 13.64
N THR A 777 2.47 -8.19 13.00
CA THR A 777 2.78 -9.60 13.31
C THR A 777 3.02 -10.47 12.08
N MET A 778 2.68 -10.01 10.87
CA MET A 778 2.81 -10.74 9.61
C MET A 778 4.23 -11.25 9.40
N ASP A 779 5.26 -10.42 9.57
CA ASP A 779 6.65 -10.83 9.41
C ASP A 779 7.08 -11.88 10.46
N ALA A 780 6.52 -11.83 11.68
CA ALA A 780 6.85 -12.77 12.74
C ALA A 780 6.11 -14.12 12.62
N LYS A 781 4.88 -14.12 12.07
CA LYS A 781 4.02 -15.31 11.97
C LYS A 781 4.09 -15.98 10.59
N SER A 782 4.24 -15.21 9.52
CA SER A 782 4.11 -15.65 8.12
C SER A 782 4.88 -14.73 7.15
N GLU A 783 6.19 -14.57 7.39
CA GLU A 783 7.09 -13.77 6.54
C GLU A 783 6.97 -14.14 5.05
N GLY A 784 6.82 -13.14 4.19
CA GLY A 784 6.78 -13.32 2.74
C GLY A 784 5.50 -13.95 2.17
N MET A 785 4.44 -14.11 2.97
CA MET A 785 3.11 -14.51 2.51
C MET A 785 2.50 -13.47 1.56
N ILE A 786 1.77 -13.93 0.53
CA ILE A 786 1.21 -13.08 -0.54
C ILE A 786 -0.26 -13.36 -0.89
N SER A 787 -0.86 -14.40 -0.29
CA SER A 787 -2.22 -14.88 -0.62
C SER A 787 -3.33 -13.86 -0.40
N TRP A 788 -3.16 -12.91 0.52
CA TRP A 788 -4.20 -11.98 0.94
C TRP A 788 -3.66 -10.55 1.00
N PHE A 789 -4.31 -9.64 0.28
CA PHE A 789 -4.21 -8.22 0.60
C PHE A 789 -5.21 -7.85 1.70
N PRO A 790 -4.99 -6.75 2.45
CA PRO A 790 -5.95 -6.24 3.42
C PRO A 790 -7.34 -5.99 2.82
N ILE A 791 -8.35 -5.98 3.68
CA ILE A 791 -9.68 -5.48 3.33
C ILE A 791 -9.80 -3.99 3.70
N TYR A 792 -10.62 -3.24 2.97
CA TYR A 792 -10.91 -1.84 3.20
C TYR A 792 -12.42 -1.65 3.30
N PHE A 793 -12.87 -1.08 4.42
CA PHE A 793 -14.25 -0.65 4.64
C PHE A 793 -14.29 0.88 4.48
N PRO A 794 -14.87 1.42 3.40
CA PRO A 794 -15.02 2.85 3.22
C PRO A 794 -15.95 3.44 4.29
N LEU A 795 -15.71 4.71 4.65
CA LEU A 795 -16.75 5.52 5.28
C LEU A 795 -17.51 6.31 4.20
N LYS A 796 -18.81 6.48 4.38
CA LYS A 796 -19.58 7.41 3.54
C LYS A 796 -19.05 8.83 3.73
N PRO A 797 -18.88 9.63 2.67
CA PRO A 797 -18.75 11.07 2.83
C PRO A 797 -20.00 11.63 3.53
N ASP A 798 -19.81 12.63 4.38
CA ASP A 798 -20.93 13.27 5.07
C ASP A 798 -21.97 13.82 4.08
N ALA A 799 -23.25 13.78 4.48
CA ALA A 799 -24.34 14.25 3.62
C ALA A 799 -24.25 15.75 3.25
N GLY A 800 -23.37 16.51 3.91
CA GLY A 800 -23.04 17.89 3.55
C GLY A 800 -22.01 18.07 2.43
N GLU A 801 -21.37 16.99 1.94
CA GLU A 801 -20.43 17.05 0.80
C GLU A 801 -21.09 16.86 -0.58
N GLN A 802 -22.37 16.46 -0.66
CA GLN A 802 -23.04 16.12 -1.93
C GLN A 802 -23.30 17.35 -2.81
#